data_AF-A0A0F9IAM8-F1
#
_entry.id   AF-A0A0F9IAM8-F1
#
_cell.length_a   1.000
_cell.length_b   1.000
_cell.length_c   1.000
_cell.angle_alpha   90.00
_cell.angle_beta   90.00
_cell.angle_gamma   90.00
#
_symmetry.space_group_name_H-M   'P 1'
#
loop_
_entity.id
_entity.type
_entity.pdbx_description
1 polymer ?
#
loop_
_entity_poly.entity_id
_entity_poly.type
_entity_poly.pdbx_seq_one_letter_code
_entity_poly.pdbx_strand_id
1 'polypeptide(L)'
;MTKIFFIGDTHFGKSYPFKKMYDLNISERSLDVINNCGKIIQTAIEEEADLVIFLGDLYDRQNISPTIRRIVRENIFVPLNENNIKTIIIGGNHDSIRNPKRGADIQELSNFSNVEVYTGLQSKIMDNNGSRIGLVFLPYIHFDVLVNIAKERNLPVELNKHNYIIAQKLFEHFIKQICEGKLKDCDKRILMGHYYLEGAKIREVNNPSIIYGEFNFTNQMVQKNYFDLVIFGHVHLQQAMWNDERIIIPGSIDQIDLGERNSKKYYSVYDVDTDELEYREVEYRNHIKAEIEISDINDDLTQLILENLPPKPDVKDCICKIIIHHPKGTEVQIDKRKVDHHFIGSFYTDISYKEKTEKEPEGLREVNLDPKSLYQDLLSQKYQDHASYNDLKAIGLDLLEKELSLVDNTAKGSISIKSIDMQNFNKYGKGPNKITFDEDLYVIKGPTGAGKSSILDAITFALFKRNTRKDVGLNIDEILYENGYVNLEMLIGDKTLTVRRTRKSPKLDIKFDDEPIYLGLKVPEKEKRLEEIIGYDYEGFISSFFIRQQELQIFSNLTSSERHERLVKLFKLKIFQTIYKKLKSTINDFQREQDNLQGEIIGLGRRVEELPQKEKELKVKTDEFHTREKERDQASTGMQETRKKIESIQEEASKYASTQKQTEETEGEIERKENEIEDHKNLQIEFTELQNKLKGLKEYKKEKVQLETRKEIIEKNIHEKELIQSELKNYQNLIKQTKRQFANQQDDLNSQIKTKDSRLSKLKVAMTKEEAFTTLKNQGIFTERLSRLQDVEIPMAQEYNDDVRLREFTSSVKETQKELSIIKPKQKDISKDLFIADELEEDKNALTKKVAQIEQNKQEEMSKFEIEVTALEKTAEKKGFDEDFETKLELIKSELQKIKQREKEKEDLEKKLSRKKDYSLLIEREVKEITQLNKKLDTLKKELVKLEVSYQKYLDLSEIFG
;
A
#
# COMPACT_ATOMS: atom_id res chain seq x y z
N MET A 1 20.04 37.57 44.96
CA MET A 1 19.75 37.68 43.53
C MET A 1 18.78 36.57 43.22
N THR A 2 17.56 36.85 42.75
CA THR A 2 16.65 35.76 42.39
C THR A 2 17.05 35.16 41.05
N LYS A 3 17.52 33.91 41.09
CA LYS A 3 17.96 33.16 39.90
C LYS A 3 16.93 32.10 39.53
N ILE A 4 16.47 32.15 38.28
CA ILE A 4 15.51 31.19 37.72
C ILE A 4 16.20 30.41 36.60
N PHE A 5 16.23 29.08 36.75
CA PHE A 5 16.74 28.17 35.73
C PHE A 5 15.58 27.64 34.89
N PHE A 6 15.69 27.74 33.57
CA PHE A 6 14.70 27.24 32.63
C PHE A 6 15.28 26.07 31.82
N ILE A 7 14.62 24.93 31.90
CA ILE A 7 15.00 23.68 31.23
C ILE A 7 13.85 23.27 30.32
N GLY A 8 14.08 23.25 29.01
CA GLY A 8 13.09 22.87 28.01
C GLY A 8 13.24 21.44 27.51
N ASP A 9 12.11 20.82 27.18
CA ASP A 9 11.98 19.67 26.27
C ASP A 9 13.01 18.55 26.54
N THR A 10 12.98 17.98 27.75
CA THR A 10 13.97 16.96 28.16
C THR A 10 13.67 15.58 27.59
N HIS A 11 12.41 15.25 27.30
CA HIS A 11 11.98 13.97 26.71
C HIS A 11 12.55 12.73 27.43
N PHE A 12 12.55 12.75 28.77
CA PHE A 12 13.08 11.63 29.56
C PHE A 12 12.35 10.33 29.22
N GLY A 13 13.13 9.26 29.06
CA GLY A 13 12.60 7.95 28.70
C GLY A 13 12.38 7.72 27.20
N LYS A 14 12.83 8.64 26.33
CA LYS A 14 12.91 8.38 24.89
C LYS A 14 13.70 7.10 24.62
N SER A 15 13.10 6.21 23.84
CA SER A 15 13.64 4.89 23.57
C SER A 15 14.56 4.90 22.34
N TYR A 16 15.79 4.46 22.53
CA TYR A 16 16.76 4.28 21.46
C TYR A 16 17.02 2.77 21.25
N PRO A 17 17.02 2.27 20.00
CA PRO A 17 17.12 0.83 19.72
C PRO A 17 18.53 0.25 19.90
N PHE A 18 19.53 1.07 20.21
CA PHE A 18 20.94 0.70 20.29
C PHE A 18 21.54 0.93 21.69
N LYS A 19 22.71 0.35 21.95
CA LYS A 19 23.47 0.49 23.20
C LYS A 19 22.61 0.27 24.45
N LYS A 20 21.79 -0.79 24.44
CA LYS A 20 20.94 -1.14 25.57
C LYS A 20 21.75 -1.83 26.66
N MET A 21 21.61 -1.33 27.88
CA MET A 21 22.08 -2.00 29.08
C MET A 21 21.12 -3.13 29.42
N TYR A 22 21.58 -4.39 29.39
CA TYR A 22 20.73 -5.57 29.57
C TYR A 22 19.98 -5.57 30.91
N ASP A 23 20.63 -5.16 32.00
CA ASP A 23 20.05 -5.21 33.35
C ASP A 23 18.91 -4.20 33.57
N LEU A 24 19.00 -3.05 32.91
CA LEU A 24 18.03 -1.95 33.06
C LEU A 24 17.03 -1.88 31.90
N ASN A 25 17.33 -2.56 30.78
CA ASN A 25 16.63 -2.45 29.50
C ASN A 25 16.47 -0.98 29.02
N ILE A 26 17.49 -0.16 29.27
CA ILE A 26 17.55 1.26 28.91
C ILE A 26 18.77 1.47 28.01
N SER A 27 18.67 2.35 27.01
CA SER A 27 19.82 2.74 26.19
C SER A 27 20.74 3.66 26.96
N GLU A 28 22.06 3.48 26.83
CA GLU A 28 23.05 4.45 27.31
C GLU A 28 22.73 5.87 26.82
N ARG A 29 22.17 6.02 25.61
CA ARG A 29 21.74 7.32 25.09
C ARG A 29 20.62 7.96 25.91
N SER A 30 19.65 7.16 26.37
CA SER A 30 18.59 7.66 27.25
C SER A 30 19.16 8.14 28.59
N LEU A 31 20.25 7.54 29.07
CA LEU A 31 20.93 7.96 30.30
C LEU A 31 21.75 9.23 30.11
N ASP A 32 22.37 9.46 28.94
CA ASP A 32 23.09 10.72 28.68
C ASP A 32 22.19 11.94 28.89
N VAL A 33 20.95 11.89 28.38
CA VAL A 33 19.99 13.00 28.52
C VAL A 33 19.66 13.27 29.99
N ILE A 34 19.47 12.21 30.78
CA ILE A 34 19.21 12.33 32.23
C ILE A 34 20.46 12.87 32.94
N ASN A 35 21.64 12.39 32.60
CA ASN A 35 22.91 12.81 33.21
C ASN A 35 23.23 14.27 32.87
N ASN A 36 22.95 14.71 31.63
CA ASN A 36 23.12 16.09 31.20
C ASN A 36 22.19 17.02 31.98
N CYS A 37 20.92 16.64 32.18
CA CYS A 37 20.05 17.38 33.09
C CYS A 37 20.60 17.38 34.52
N GLY A 38 21.12 16.25 35.01
CA GLY A 38 21.75 16.15 36.33
C GLY A 38 22.91 17.14 36.52
N LYS A 39 23.75 17.35 35.50
CA LYS A 39 24.80 18.38 35.50
C LYS A 39 24.22 19.81 35.64
N ILE A 40 23.10 20.09 34.96
CA ILE A 40 22.40 21.38 35.06
C ILE A 40 21.85 21.56 36.48
N ILE A 41 21.24 20.52 37.06
CA ILE A 41 20.74 20.55 38.45
C ILE A 41 21.88 20.78 39.44
N GLN A 42 23.02 20.13 39.26
CA GLN A 42 24.20 20.35 40.09
C GLN A 42 24.67 21.80 40.03
N THR A 43 24.67 22.41 38.83
CA THR A 43 24.99 23.83 38.65
C THR A 43 23.97 24.73 39.36
N ALA A 44 22.68 24.41 39.27
CA ALA A 44 21.63 25.15 39.97
C ALA A 44 21.78 25.10 41.50
N ILE A 45 22.25 23.96 42.04
CA ILE A 45 22.55 23.81 43.47
C ILE A 45 23.77 24.64 43.86
N GLU A 46 24.86 24.56 43.08
CA GLU A 46 26.10 25.30 43.33
C GLU A 46 25.91 26.82 43.27
N GLU A 47 25.00 27.28 42.43
CA GLU A 47 24.66 28.70 42.29
C GLU A 47 23.51 29.17 43.18
N GLU A 48 23.03 28.32 44.09
CA GLU A 48 21.94 28.60 45.03
C GLU A 48 20.68 29.13 44.32
N ALA A 49 20.25 28.46 43.24
CA ALA A 49 19.07 28.86 42.47
C ALA A 49 17.80 28.89 43.33
N ASP A 50 17.00 29.95 43.21
CA ASP A 50 15.72 30.06 43.92
C ASP A 50 14.64 29.19 43.29
N LEU A 51 14.70 29.00 41.97
CA LEU A 51 13.65 28.36 41.19
C LEU A 51 14.22 27.62 39.97
N VAL A 52 13.82 26.37 39.79
CA VAL A 52 14.05 25.58 38.58
C VAL A 52 12.71 25.31 37.90
N ILE A 53 12.62 25.60 36.60
CA ILE A 53 11.40 25.48 35.82
C ILE A 53 11.61 24.56 34.63
N PHE A 54 10.84 23.48 34.58
CA PHE A 54 10.74 22.59 33.43
C PHE A 54 9.60 23.06 32.51
N LEU A 55 9.93 23.39 31.26
CA LEU A 55 9.03 24.02 30.29
C LEU A 55 8.23 23.02 29.45
N GLY A 56 7.81 21.90 30.06
CA GLY A 56 7.05 20.84 29.39
C GLY A 56 7.89 19.88 28.57
N ASP A 57 7.22 18.82 28.12
CA ASP A 57 7.80 17.62 27.54
C ASP A 57 8.93 17.07 28.42
N LEU A 58 8.62 16.96 29.71
CA LEU A 58 9.53 16.39 30.70
C LEU A 58 9.82 14.94 30.34
N TYR A 59 8.77 14.18 30.03
CA TYR A 59 8.82 12.79 29.60
C TYR A 59 8.49 12.65 28.10
N ASP A 60 9.10 11.67 27.43
CA ASP A 60 8.81 11.36 26.00
C ASP A 60 7.36 10.88 25.78
N ARG A 61 6.68 10.44 26.85
CA ARG A 61 5.32 9.88 26.81
C ARG A 61 4.62 10.08 28.14
N GLN A 62 3.28 10.03 28.11
CA GLN A 62 2.42 10.13 29.29
C GLN A 62 2.69 9.06 30.36
N ASN A 63 3.06 7.85 29.91
CA ASN A 63 3.39 6.72 30.76
C ASN A 63 4.81 6.22 30.41
N ILE A 64 5.73 6.32 31.37
CA ILE A 64 7.14 5.97 31.21
C ILE A 64 7.48 4.73 32.05
N SER A 65 8.54 4.01 31.64
CA SER A 65 9.07 2.87 32.38
C SER A 65 9.34 3.23 33.85
N PRO A 66 8.91 2.40 34.83
CA PRO A 66 9.21 2.60 36.25
C PRO A 66 10.70 2.78 36.53
N THR A 67 11.57 2.13 35.75
CA THR A 67 13.03 2.27 35.89
C THR A 67 13.51 3.67 35.55
N ILE A 68 13.02 4.26 34.45
CA ILE A 68 13.37 5.64 34.07
C ILE A 68 12.82 6.61 35.12
N ARG A 69 11.56 6.44 35.54
CA ARG A 69 10.97 7.28 36.60
C ARG A 69 11.80 7.25 37.88
N ARG A 70 12.27 6.07 38.28
CA ARG A 70 13.15 5.91 39.44
C ARG A 70 14.45 6.71 39.27
N ILE A 71 15.13 6.55 38.13
CA ILE A 71 16.42 7.22 37.87
C ILE A 71 16.25 8.74 37.78
N VAL A 72 15.23 9.23 37.07
CA VAL A 72 14.93 10.67 36.99
C VAL A 72 14.63 11.24 38.37
N ARG A 73 13.81 10.53 39.16
CA ARG A 73 13.51 10.92 40.54
C ARG A 73 14.77 11.02 41.39
N GLU A 74 15.62 10.01 41.35
CA GLU A 74 16.86 9.92 42.15
C GLU A 74 17.93 10.94 41.73
N ASN A 75 18.08 11.19 40.42
CA ASN A 75 19.16 12.04 39.91
C ASN A 75 18.78 13.52 39.76
N ILE A 76 17.50 13.84 39.62
CA ILE A 76 17.03 15.20 39.31
C ILE A 76 16.25 15.76 40.50
N PHE A 77 15.16 15.11 40.90
CA PHE A 77 14.19 15.69 41.84
C PHE A 77 14.57 15.51 43.31
N VAL A 78 15.21 14.39 43.67
CA VAL A 78 15.74 14.20 45.04
C VAL A 78 16.79 15.27 45.39
N PRO A 79 17.82 15.53 44.57
CA PRO A 79 18.79 16.60 44.84
C PRO A 79 18.16 18.00 44.98
N LEU A 80 17.19 18.32 44.12
CA LEU A 80 16.46 19.60 44.21
C LEU A 80 15.68 19.72 45.53
N ASN A 81 15.04 18.63 45.96
CA ASN A 81 14.27 18.60 47.20
C ASN A 81 15.16 18.67 48.45
N GLU A 82 16.28 17.96 48.46
CA GLU A 82 17.24 17.97 49.58
C GLU A 82 17.88 19.35 49.79
N ASN A 83 18.08 20.12 48.71
CA ASN A 83 18.60 21.48 48.75
C ASN A 83 17.51 22.56 48.86
N ASN A 84 16.24 22.17 49.05
CA ASN A 84 15.08 23.07 49.16
C ASN A 84 14.90 24.06 47.98
N ILE A 85 15.36 23.69 46.79
CA ILE A 85 15.21 24.51 45.58
C ILE A 85 13.78 24.33 45.06
N LYS A 86 13.01 25.41 44.92
CA LYS A 86 11.65 25.32 44.40
C LYS A 86 11.71 24.85 42.95
N THR A 87 10.83 23.92 42.59
CA THR A 87 10.77 23.36 41.25
C THR A 87 9.36 23.50 40.70
N ILE A 88 9.24 24.04 39.49
CA ILE A 88 7.96 24.16 38.78
C ILE A 88 8.04 23.35 37.50
N ILE A 89 6.98 22.62 37.19
CA ILE A 89 6.86 21.83 35.98
C ILE A 89 5.56 22.21 35.30
N ILE A 90 5.62 22.70 34.06
CA ILE A 90 4.43 22.84 33.21
C ILE A 90 4.30 21.58 32.35
N GLY A 91 3.08 21.08 32.13
CA GLY A 91 2.87 19.91 31.26
C GLY A 91 3.04 20.25 29.78
N GLY A 92 3.84 19.48 29.05
CA GLY A 92 3.93 19.56 27.59
C GLY A 92 2.91 18.67 26.86
N ASN A 93 2.99 18.58 25.53
CA ASN A 93 2.07 17.74 24.75
C ASN A 93 2.31 16.24 24.95
N HIS A 94 3.52 15.84 25.33
CA HIS A 94 3.83 14.45 25.69
C HIS A 94 3.40 14.10 27.12
N ASP A 95 3.32 15.09 28.00
CA ASP A 95 2.94 14.92 29.40
C ASP A 95 1.42 15.03 29.63
N SER A 96 0.71 15.72 28.75
CA SER A 96 -0.70 16.07 28.92
C SER A 96 -1.66 14.95 28.50
N ILE A 97 -2.74 14.77 29.25
CA ILE A 97 -3.80 13.79 28.95
C ILE A 97 -5.10 14.51 28.61
N ARG A 98 -5.76 14.08 27.52
CA ARG A 98 -7.09 14.57 27.09
C ARG A 98 -8.19 14.43 28.14
N ASN A 99 -8.12 13.40 28.99
CA ASN A 99 -9.12 13.14 30.03
C ASN A 99 -8.52 13.43 31.41
N PRO A 100 -8.90 14.53 32.08
CA PRO A 100 -8.38 14.89 33.39
C PRO A 100 -8.61 13.83 34.48
N LYS A 101 -9.53 12.88 34.28
CA LYS A 101 -9.78 11.77 35.20
C LYS A 101 -8.71 10.66 35.15
N ARG A 102 -7.82 10.68 34.15
CA ARG A 102 -6.66 9.79 34.06
C ARG A 102 -5.42 10.56 34.54
N GLY A 103 -4.64 9.94 35.42
CA GLY A 103 -3.38 10.52 35.89
C GLY A 103 -2.27 10.33 34.85
N ALA A 104 -1.39 11.32 34.76
CA ALA A 104 -0.14 11.27 33.99
C ALA A 104 1.04 11.06 34.94
N ASP A 105 2.09 10.39 34.50
CA ASP A 105 3.25 10.11 35.36
C ASP A 105 3.94 11.39 35.87
N ILE A 106 3.85 12.50 35.12
CA ILE A 106 4.35 13.81 35.56
C ILE A 106 3.70 14.31 36.86
N GLN A 107 2.45 13.92 37.13
CA GLN A 107 1.72 14.34 38.33
C GLN A 107 2.26 13.67 39.60
N GLU A 108 2.94 12.52 39.49
CA GLU A 108 3.58 11.87 40.65
C GLU A 108 4.66 12.76 41.27
N LEU A 109 5.28 13.65 40.48
CA LEU A 109 6.34 14.54 40.94
C LEU A 109 5.83 15.60 41.92
N SER A 110 4.53 15.90 41.95
CA SER A 110 3.96 16.80 42.98
C SER A 110 3.95 16.19 44.39
N ASN A 111 4.36 14.93 44.55
CA ASN A 111 4.56 14.33 45.86
C ASN A 111 5.81 14.85 46.58
N PHE A 112 6.72 15.52 45.87
CA PHE A 112 7.83 16.26 46.47
C PHE A 112 7.35 17.61 47.00
N SER A 113 7.71 17.95 48.24
CA SER A 113 7.25 19.17 48.91
C SER A 113 7.69 20.47 48.22
N ASN A 114 8.80 20.44 47.49
CA ASN A 114 9.35 21.57 46.76
C ASN A 114 8.91 21.62 45.27
N VAL A 115 8.13 20.65 44.78
CA VAL A 115 7.75 20.53 43.35
C VAL A 115 6.28 20.86 43.15
N GLU A 116 6.01 21.76 42.21
CA GLU A 116 4.66 22.10 41.75
C GLU A 116 4.48 21.73 40.28
N VAL A 117 3.43 20.97 39.99
CA VAL A 117 3.11 20.51 38.62
C VAL A 117 1.83 21.17 38.13
N TYR A 118 1.93 21.89 37.02
CA TYR A 118 0.81 22.62 36.40
C TYR A 118 0.41 21.96 35.08
N THR A 119 -0.77 21.34 35.05
CA THR A 119 -1.38 20.76 33.84
C THR A 119 -2.61 21.54 33.34
N GLY A 120 -2.89 22.69 33.93
CA GLY A 120 -3.93 23.62 33.50
C GLY A 120 -3.50 25.07 33.67
N LEU A 121 -4.25 26.00 33.07
CA LEU A 121 -3.91 27.42 33.06
C LEU A 121 -3.95 28.01 34.48
N GLN A 122 -2.83 28.53 34.97
CA GLN A 122 -2.70 29.09 36.32
C GLN A 122 -1.76 30.29 36.38
N SER A 123 -1.79 31.00 37.51
CA SER A 123 -0.89 32.11 37.79
C SER A 123 -0.48 32.10 39.27
N LYS A 124 0.74 32.55 39.56
CA LYS A 124 1.29 32.64 40.92
C LYS A 124 1.98 33.98 41.12
N ILE A 125 1.97 34.49 42.34
CA ILE A 125 2.78 35.65 42.74
C ILE A 125 3.88 35.14 43.65
N MET A 126 5.11 35.52 43.36
CA MET A 126 6.29 35.24 44.17
C MET A 126 6.81 36.57 44.70
N ASP A 127 7.15 36.60 45.99
CA ASP A 127 7.85 37.74 46.60
C ASP A 127 9.36 37.47 46.53
N ASN A 128 10.10 38.45 46.03
CA ASN A 128 11.55 38.49 46.06
C ASN A 128 11.98 39.82 46.68
N ASN A 129 12.41 39.79 47.95
CA ASN A 129 12.93 40.95 48.67
C ASN A 129 12.01 42.20 48.59
N GLY A 130 10.68 42.00 48.60
CA GLY A 130 9.69 43.08 48.49
C GLY A 130 9.27 43.43 47.06
N SER A 131 9.88 42.83 46.03
CA SER A 131 9.40 42.88 44.65
C SER A 131 8.45 41.72 44.36
N ARG A 132 7.28 42.03 43.79
CA ARG A 132 6.25 41.04 43.45
C ARG A 132 6.41 40.59 42.00
N ILE A 133 6.75 39.33 41.81
CA ILE A 133 6.92 38.69 40.50
C ILE A 133 5.69 37.86 40.17
N GLY A 134 4.99 38.22 39.10
CA GLY A 134 3.84 37.48 38.58
C GLY A 134 4.25 36.41 37.58
N LEU A 135 3.98 35.15 37.90
CA LEU A 135 4.23 34.00 37.03
C LEU A 135 2.91 33.54 36.39
N VAL A 136 2.89 33.36 35.07
CA VAL A 136 1.75 32.82 34.33
C VAL A 136 2.16 31.52 33.65
N PHE A 137 1.38 30.47 33.86
CA PHE A 137 1.64 29.13 33.34
C PHE A 137 0.59 28.73 32.30
N LEU A 138 1.04 28.45 31.08
CA LEU A 138 0.26 27.95 29.95
C LEU A 138 0.76 26.56 29.53
N PRO A 139 0.50 25.51 30.33
CA PRO A 139 0.81 24.15 29.92
C PRO A 139 0.00 23.76 28.67
N TYR A 140 0.46 22.74 27.95
CA TYR A 140 -0.20 22.28 26.75
C TYR A 140 -1.58 21.69 27.07
N ILE A 141 -2.61 22.27 26.48
CA ILE A 141 -3.99 21.77 26.53
C ILE A 141 -4.36 21.34 25.11
N HIS A 142 -4.76 20.08 24.97
CA HIS A 142 -5.24 19.55 23.69
C HIS A 142 -6.39 20.40 23.15
N PHE A 143 -6.33 20.67 21.86
CA PHE A 143 -7.23 21.60 21.18
C PHE A 143 -8.73 21.27 21.33
N ASP A 144 -9.10 19.99 21.26
CA ASP A 144 -10.47 19.52 21.48
C ASP A 144 -10.96 19.80 22.91
N VAL A 145 -10.06 19.72 23.90
CA VAL A 145 -10.36 20.09 25.29
C VAL A 145 -10.59 21.60 25.39
N LEU A 146 -9.75 22.42 24.76
CA LEU A 146 -9.95 23.88 24.69
C LEU A 146 -11.28 24.25 24.04
N VAL A 147 -11.66 23.58 22.94
CA VAL A 147 -12.95 23.79 22.27
C VAL A 147 -14.13 23.40 23.16
N ASN A 148 -14.02 22.30 23.92
CA ASN A 148 -15.06 21.91 24.86
C ASN A 148 -15.22 22.93 26.00
N ILE A 149 -14.11 23.43 26.55
CA ILE A 149 -14.12 24.53 27.53
C ILE A 149 -14.79 25.78 26.94
N ALA A 150 -14.51 26.09 25.67
CA ALA A 150 -15.14 27.22 24.98
C ALA A 150 -16.66 27.07 24.91
N LYS A 151 -17.14 25.86 24.56
CA LYS A 151 -18.57 25.53 24.48
C LYS A 151 -19.25 25.60 25.85
N GLU A 152 -18.61 25.04 26.89
CA GLU A 152 -19.13 25.10 28.26
C GLU A 152 -19.28 26.54 28.77
N ARG A 153 -18.40 27.45 28.32
CA ARG A 153 -18.46 28.88 28.63
C ARG A 153 -19.40 29.69 27.71
N ASN A 154 -20.22 29.03 26.89
CA ASN A 154 -21.14 29.65 25.93
C ASN A 154 -20.46 30.63 24.95
N LEU A 155 -19.19 30.39 24.60
CA LEU A 155 -18.54 31.16 23.54
C LEU A 155 -19.04 30.69 22.17
N PRO A 156 -19.20 31.58 21.18
CA PRO A 156 -19.66 31.20 19.85
C PRO A 156 -18.62 30.29 19.18
N VAL A 157 -18.95 29.00 19.02
CA VAL A 157 -18.11 28.01 18.35
C VAL A 157 -18.75 27.55 17.05
N GLU A 158 -18.22 28.04 15.92
CA GLU A 158 -18.54 27.49 14.60
C GLU A 158 -17.61 26.31 14.29
N LEU A 159 -18.18 25.10 14.19
CA LEU A 159 -17.44 23.88 13.81
C LEU A 159 -16.94 24.00 12.37
N ASN A 160 -15.72 24.54 12.17
CA ASN A 160 -14.83 24.45 10.99
C ASN A 160 -13.45 25.09 11.37
N LYS A 161 -12.56 25.39 10.39
CA LYS A 161 -11.21 26.01 10.58
C LYS A 161 -11.14 27.21 11.56
N HIS A 162 -12.27 27.80 11.92
CA HIS A 162 -12.45 28.88 12.91
C HIS A 162 -12.23 28.48 14.38
N ASN A 163 -12.16 27.18 14.73
CA ASN A 163 -11.92 26.77 16.11
C ASN A 163 -10.54 27.19 16.66
N TYR A 164 -9.51 27.29 15.81
CA TYR A 164 -8.18 27.79 16.20
C TYR A 164 -8.26 29.24 16.64
N ILE A 165 -8.98 30.07 15.90
CA ILE A 165 -9.20 31.49 16.22
C ILE A 165 -9.90 31.63 17.58
N ILE A 166 -10.86 30.76 17.90
CA ILE A 166 -11.55 30.78 19.19
C ILE A 166 -10.60 30.43 20.34
N ALA A 167 -9.79 29.39 20.18
CA ALA A 167 -8.79 29.02 21.18
C ALA A 167 -7.73 30.12 21.35
N GLN A 168 -7.29 30.77 20.28
CA GLN A 168 -6.38 31.92 20.34
C GLN A 168 -7.00 33.09 21.13
N LYS A 169 -8.27 33.44 20.85
CA LYS A 169 -9.00 34.46 21.60
C LYS A 169 -9.22 34.10 23.06
N LEU A 170 -9.41 32.82 23.38
CA LEU A 170 -9.52 32.34 24.76
C LEU A 170 -8.26 32.58 25.56
N PHE A 171 -7.10 32.23 24.99
CA PHE A 171 -5.80 32.51 25.59
C PHE A 171 -5.56 34.02 25.73
N GLU A 172 -5.83 34.80 24.69
CA GLU A 172 -5.70 36.26 24.71
C GLU A 172 -6.55 36.86 25.85
N HIS A 173 -7.82 36.43 25.98
CA HIS A 173 -8.71 36.89 27.03
C HIS A 173 -8.23 36.47 28.43
N PHE A 174 -7.79 35.22 28.59
CA PHE A 174 -7.27 34.70 29.84
C PHE A 174 -6.03 35.47 30.32
N ILE A 175 -5.07 35.67 29.42
CA ILE A 175 -3.84 36.43 29.67
C ILE A 175 -4.20 37.85 30.10
N LYS A 176 -5.07 38.52 29.33
CA LYS A 176 -5.51 39.88 29.63
C LYS A 176 -6.16 39.98 31.00
N GLN A 177 -7.11 39.09 31.31
CA GLN A 177 -7.84 39.09 32.58
C GLN A 177 -6.92 38.89 33.79
N ILE A 178 -5.92 38.01 33.68
CA ILE A 178 -4.97 37.77 34.77
C ILE A 178 -4.01 38.94 34.94
N CYS A 179 -3.51 39.52 33.86
CA CYS A 179 -2.57 40.63 33.90
C CYS A 179 -3.21 41.92 34.41
N GLU A 180 -4.43 42.24 33.97
CA GLU A 180 -5.18 43.44 34.42
C GLU A 180 -5.83 43.25 35.80
N GLY A 181 -5.98 41.99 36.25
CA GLY A 181 -6.57 41.63 37.54
C GLY A 181 -5.53 41.22 38.58
N LYS A 182 -5.32 39.90 38.71
CA LYS A 182 -4.49 39.30 39.77
C LYS A 182 -3.04 39.80 39.78
N LEU A 183 -2.44 40.02 38.61
CA LEU A 183 -1.04 40.40 38.49
C LEU A 183 -0.82 41.90 38.27
N LYS A 184 -1.87 42.71 38.42
CA LYS A 184 -1.83 44.15 38.13
C LYS A 184 -0.73 44.87 38.89
N ASP A 185 -0.58 44.56 40.18
CA ASP A 185 0.37 45.21 41.09
C ASP A 185 1.72 44.46 41.24
N CYS A 186 2.04 43.56 40.29
CA CYS A 186 3.35 42.91 40.22
C CYS A 186 4.35 43.82 39.48
N ASP A 187 5.58 43.89 39.97
CA ASP A 187 6.66 44.68 39.38
C ASP A 187 7.21 44.04 38.11
N LYS A 188 7.27 42.70 38.09
CA LYS A 188 7.66 41.90 36.91
C LYS A 188 6.64 40.82 36.62
N ARG A 189 6.46 40.48 35.34
CA ARG A 189 5.58 39.40 34.89
C ARG A 189 6.28 38.49 33.89
N ILE A 190 6.27 37.19 34.17
CA ILE A 190 6.89 36.16 33.35
C ILE A 190 5.82 35.20 32.83
N LEU A 191 5.74 35.04 31.52
CA LEU A 191 4.86 34.08 30.86
C LEU A 191 5.65 32.82 30.47
N MET A 192 5.18 31.66 30.92
CA MET A 192 5.73 30.36 30.57
C MET A 192 4.68 29.54 29.85
N GLY A 193 5.03 28.94 28.71
CA GLY A 193 4.11 28.11 27.95
C GLY A 193 4.77 26.94 27.25
N HIS A 194 3.94 26.05 26.70
CA HIS A 194 4.42 24.94 25.89
C HIS A 194 3.52 24.80 24.65
N TYR A 195 3.87 25.53 23.59
CA TYR A 195 3.12 25.60 22.33
C TYR A 195 4.04 25.99 21.19
N TYR A 196 3.69 25.57 19.98
CA TYR A 196 4.36 26.06 18.78
C TYR A 196 4.10 27.57 18.57
N LEU A 197 5.16 28.36 18.59
CA LEU A 197 5.10 29.79 18.28
C LEU A 197 5.14 29.99 16.76
N GLU A 198 4.20 30.77 16.24
CA GLU A 198 4.09 31.03 14.80
C GLU A 198 5.41 31.60 14.23
N GLY A 199 5.98 30.88 13.28
CA GLY A 199 7.24 31.23 12.61
C GLY A 199 8.50 30.64 13.24
N ALA A 200 8.38 29.84 14.31
CA ALA A 200 9.54 29.20 14.93
C ALA A 200 10.18 28.16 14.00
N LYS A 201 11.51 28.13 13.97
CA LYS A 201 12.28 27.12 13.24
C LYS A 201 12.36 25.84 14.07
N ILE A 202 11.92 24.72 13.52
CA ILE A 202 12.07 23.39 14.13
C ILE A 202 13.38 22.72 13.69
N ARG A 203 13.98 23.16 12.58
CA ARG A 203 15.26 22.66 12.07
C ARG A 203 16.06 23.81 11.47
N GLU A 204 17.38 23.75 11.58
CA GLU A 204 18.24 24.79 10.99
C GLU A 204 18.27 24.74 9.47
N VAL A 205 18.21 23.53 8.91
CA VAL A 205 18.27 23.27 7.47
C VAL A 205 16.96 22.65 7.02
N ASN A 206 16.41 23.14 5.89
CA ASN A 206 15.15 22.70 5.29
C ASN A 206 13.97 22.80 6.27
N ASN A 207 13.85 23.93 6.97
CA ASN A 207 12.72 24.18 7.87
C ASN A 207 11.40 24.26 7.07
N PRO A 208 10.36 23.52 7.44
CA PRO A 208 9.06 23.64 6.78
C PRO A 208 8.46 25.04 6.99
N SER A 209 7.76 25.58 5.99
CA SER A 209 7.08 26.87 6.09
C SER A 209 5.80 26.80 6.93
N ILE A 210 5.17 25.62 7.02
CA ILE A 210 3.93 25.37 7.75
C ILE A 210 4.04 24.02 8.46
N ILE A 211 3.60 23.96 9.72
CA ILE A 211 3.42 22.71 10.47
C ILE A 211 1.94 22.38 10.50
N TYR A 212 1.58 21.28 9.86
CA TYR A 212 0.18 20.84 9.82
C TYR A 212 -0.20 20.13 11.13
N GLY A 213 -1.34 20.52 11.70
CA GLY A 213 -1.93 19.86 12.86
C GLY A 213 -1.53 20.42 14.22
N GLU A 214 -0.58 21.36 14.26
CA GLU A 214 -0.18 22.05 15.50
C GLU A 214 -1.01 23.30 15.78
N PHE A 215 -1.15 23.62 17.07
CA PHE A 215 -1.78 24.86 17.51
C PHE A 215 -0.77 26.01 17.42
N ASN A 216 -1.01 26.95 16.51
CA ASN A 216 -0.17 28.13 16.34
C ASN A 216 -0.49 29.19 17.41
N PHE A 217 0.46 29.42 18.31
CA PHE A 217 0.44 30.54 19.24
C PHE A 217 1.00 31.78 18.53
N THR A 218 0.20 32.84 18.42
CA THR A 218 0.54 34.02 17.61
C THR A 218 1.08 35.16 18.47
N ASN A 219 1.73 36.13 17.82
CA ASN A 219 2.24 37.33 18.50
C ASN A 219 1.12 38.20 19.12
N GLN A 220 -0.12 38.12 18.62
CA GLN A 220 -1.26 38.86 19.17
C GLN A 220 -1.67 38.35 20.55
N MET A 221 -1.47 37.06 20.80
CA MET A 221 -1.79 36.41 22.07
C MET A 221 -0.78 36.78 23.15
N VAL A 222 0.49 36.94 22.77
CA VAL A 222 1.54 37.49 23.62
C VAL A 222 1.46 39.01 23.59
N GLN A 223 0.57 39.60 24.39
CA GLN A 223 0.44 41.05 24.47
C GLN A 223 1.70 41.66 25.10
N LYS A 224 2.61 42.17 24.26
CA LYS A 224 3.97 42.62 24.61
C LYS A 224 4.06 43.60 25.80
N ASN A 225 2.99 44.33 26.09
CA ASN A 225 2.97 45.30 27.19
C ASN A 225 2.75 44.65 28.57
N TYR A 226 2.45 43.35 28.63
CA TYR A 226 2.14 42.67 29.88
C TYR A 226 3.28 41.89 30.48
N PHE A 227 4.32 41.54 29.73
CA PHE A 227 5.34 40.62 30.20
C PHE A 227 6.74 41.17 29.96
N ASP A 228 7.60 40.98 30.95
CA ASP A 228 9.02 41.31 30.90
C ASP A 228 9.82 40.16 30.27
N LEU A 229 9.38 38.93 30.49
CA LEU A 229 9.95 37.73 29.89
C LEU A 229 8.83 36.77 29.46
N VAL A 230 8.96 36.20 28.26
CA VAL A 230 8.07 35.19 27.71
C VAL A 230 8.91 34.02 27.23
N ILE A 231 8.69 32.84 27.78
CA ILE A 231 9.48 31.66 27.49
C ILE A 231 8.60 30.46 27.18
N PHE A 232 8.83 29.82 26.03
CA PHE A 232 8.02 28.70 25.56
C PHE A 232 8.89 27.48 25.25
N GLY A 233 8.51 26.31 25.75
CA GLY A 233 8.99 25.00 25.27
C GLY A 233 8.27 24.57 23.99
N HIS A 234 8.40 23.29 23.61
CA HIS A 234 7.80 22.59 22.45
C HIS A 234 8.69 22.55 21.19
N VAL A 235 9.63 23.48 21.06
CA VAL A 235 10.54 23.56 19.90
C VAL A 235 11.96 23.39 20.39
N HIS A 236 12.68 22.41 19.82
CA HIS A 236 14.00 21.99 20.32
C HIS A 236 15.17 22.90 19.90
N LEU A 237 14.91 23.95 19.12
CA LEU A 237 15.90 24.93 18.68
C LEU A 237 15.79 26.21 19.48
N GLN A 238 16.90 26.62 20.08
CA GLN A 238 17.02 27.90 20.74
C GLN A 238 16.83 29.03 19.72
N GLN A 239 15.93 29.98 20.03
CA GLN A 239 15.69 31.15 19.18
C GLN A 239 14.88 32.22 19.93
N ALA A 240 15.12 33.48 19.57
CA ALA A 240 14.23 34.59 19.90
C ALA A 240 13.13 34.72 18.83
N MET A 241 11.94 35.16 19.24
CA MET A 241 10.74 35.19 18.40
C MET A 241 10.29 36.62 18.11
N TRP A 242 9.76 36.83 16.90
CA TRP A 242 9.12 38.08 16.48
C TRP A 242 9.95 39.35 16.71
N ASN A 243 11.28 39.25 16.49
CA ASN A 243 12.27 40.31 16.71
C ASN A 243 12.21 40.93 18.12
N ASP A 244 11.91 40.12 19.13
CA ASP A 244 11.83 40.52 20.53
C ASP A 244 12.66 39.56 21.38
N GLU A 245 13.76 40.05 21.93
CA GLU A 245 14.70 39.24 22.73
C GLU A 245 14.11 38.78 24.07
N ARG A 246 12.96 39.34 24.46
CA ARG A 246 12.20 38.91 25.63
C ARG A 246 11.29 37.71 25.37
N ILE A 247 11.06 37.34 24.10
CA ILE A 247 10.21 36.21 23.72
C ILE A 247 11.09 35.11 23.16
N ILE A 248 11.31 34.07 23.96
CA ILE A 248 12.35 33.09 23.69
C ILE A 248 11.84 31.66 23.73
N ILE A 249 12.47 30.83 22.91
CA ILE A 249 12.39 29.38 22.97
C ILE A 249 13.80 28.93 23.40
N PRO A 250 13.95 28.26 24.56
CA PRO A 250 15.26 27.84 25.04
C PRO A 250 15.82 26.64 24.26
N GLY A 251 14.95 25.85 23.63
CA GLY A 251 15.31 24.59 23.00
C GLY A 251 15.38 23.44 23.99
N SER A 252 15.77 22.26 23.47
CA SER A 252 16.08 21.10 24.29
C SER A 252 17.50 21.20 24.87
N ILE A 253 17.73 20.51 25.99
CA ILE A 253 19.05 20.43 26.62
C ILE A 253 20.02 19.45 25.94
N ASP A 254 19.54 18.67 24.98
CA ASP A 254 20.31 17.65 24.26
C ASP A 254 19.77 17.46 22.82
N GLN A 255 20.54 16.87 21.91
CA GLN A 255 20.09 16.53 20.57
C GLN A 255 19.16 15.33 20.60
N ILE A 256 17.85 15.57 20.72
CA ILE A 256 16.85 14.52 20.94
C ILE A 256 16.65 13.67 19.68
N ASP A 257 16.81 14.26 18.48
CA ASP A 257 16.83 13.55 17.20
C ASP A 257 17.89 14.07 16.19
N LEU A 258 17.95 13.47 14.99
CA LEU A 258 18.90 13.82 13.92
C LEU A 258 18.56 15.15 13.21
N GLY A 259 17.35 15.66 13.38
CA GLY A 259 16.94 16.98 12.89
C GLY A 259 17.66 18.12 13.60
N GLU A 260 18.07 17.89 14.84
CA GLU A 260 18.77 18.83 15.72
C GLU A 260 20.31 18.79 15.59
N ARG A 261 20.85 17.95 14.69
CA ARG A 261 22.30 17.67 14.59
C ARG A 261 23.20 18.91 14.36
N ASN A 262 22.63 19.98 13.80
CA ASN A 262 23.37 21.21 13.52
C ASN A 262 23.19 22.27 14.62
N SER A 263 22.27 22.05 15.57
CA SER A 263 21.99 23.03 16.61
C SER A 263 22.76 22.75 17.89
N LYS A 264 23.28 23.83 18.47
CA LYS A 264 23.81 23.84 19.83
C LYS A 264 22.68 23.74 20.86
N LYS A 265 23.01 23.26 22.06
CA LYS A 265 22.05 23.03 23.14
C LYS A 265 22.37 23.90 24.33
N TYR A 266 21.31 24.46 24.92
CA TYR A 266 21.42 25.43 25.99
C TYR A 266 20.35 25.17 27.06
N TYR A 267 20.62 25.66 28.26
CA TYR A 267 19.59 25.99 29.24
C TYR A 267 19.67 27.50 29.51
N SER A 268 18.57 28.10 29.97
CA SER A 268 18.53 29.54 30.22
C SER A 268 18.56 29.82 31.72
N VAL A 269 19.35 30.80 32.13
CA VAL A 269 19.39 31.31 33.50
C VAL A 269 18.96 32.77 33.46
N TYR A 270 17.93 33.10 34.22
CA TYR A 270 17.39 34.44 34.31
C TYR A 270 17.61 35.01 35.70
N ASP A 271 18.33 36.12 35.77
CA ASP A 271 18.51 36.89 36.99
C ASP A 271 17.44 37.99 37.04
N VAL A 272 16.50 37.84 37.96
CA VAL A 272 15.32 38.70 38.04
C VAL A 272 15.69 40.11 38.53
N ASP A 273 16.75 40.26 39.32
CA ASP A 273 17.14 41.55 39.89
C ASP A 273 17.88 42.42 38.86
N THR A 274 18.69 41.81 38.01
CA THR A 274 19.44 42.49 36.94
C THR A 274 18.68 42.56 35.61
N ASP A 275 17.61 41.79 35.44
CA ASP A 275 16.89 41.64 34.16
C ASP A 275 17.72 40.98 33.06
N GLU A 276 18.74 40.20 33.43
CA GLU A 276 19.65 39.54 32.50
C GLU A 276 19.26 38.08 32.26
N LEU A 277 19.18 37.69 30.99
CA LEU A 277 18.93 36.32 30.55
C LEU A 277 20.18 35.75 29.87
N GLU A 278 20.78 34.74 30.49
CA GLU A 278 21.97 34.05 30.01
C GLU A 278 21.61 32.70 29.38
N TYR A 279 22.19 32.39 28.21
CA TYR A 279 22.11 31.06 27.60
C TYR A 279 23.42 30.30 27.85
N ARG A 280 23.34 29.18 28.55
CA ARG A 280 24.51 28.38 28.92
C ARG A 280 24.56 27.09 28.14
N GLU A 281 25.64 26.89 27.40
CA GLU A 281 25.82 25.74 26.51
C GLU A 281 25.93 24.45 27.34
N VAL A 282 25.22 23.41 26.91
CA VAL A 282 25.25 22.07 27.51
C VAL A 282 26.21 21.21 26.71
N GLU A 283 26.95 20.34 27.38
CA GLU A 283 27.72 19.30 26.72
C GLU A 283 26.78 18.16 26.31
N TYR A 284 26.73 17.83 25.01
CA TYR A 284 25.89 16.77 24.47
C TYR A 284 26.68 15.88 23.51
N ARG A 285 26.17 14.66 23.30
CA ARG A 285 26.73 13.77 22.29
C ARG A 285 26.28 14.20 20.90
N ASN A 286 27.23 14.50 20.03
CA ASN A 286 26.93 15.04 18.71
C ASN A 286 26.35 13.99 17.75
N HIS A 287 25.47 14.45 16.87
CA HIS A 287 24.88 13.67 15.79
C HIS A 287 25.52 14.04 14.44
N ILE A 288 25.84 13.03 13.63
CA ILE A 288 26.36 13.22 12.26
C ILE A 288 25.42 12.54 11.29
N LYS A 289 24.98 13.27 10.27
CA LYS A 289 24.26 12.70 9.12
C LYS A 289 25.03 13.03 7.84
N ALA A 290 25.49 12.01 7.14
CA ALA A 290 26.16 12.17 5.84
C ALA A 290 25.41 11.37 4.76
N GLU A 291 25.20 11.99 3.61
CA GLU A 291 24.69 11.34 2.41
C GLU A 291 25.81 11.38 1.36
N ILE A 292 26.31 10.21 0.98
CA ILE A 292 27.42 10.05 0.05
C ILE A 292 26.85 9.54 -1.27
N GLU A 293 27.05 10.30 -2.33
CA GLU A 293 26.66 9.90 -3.68
C GLU A 293 27.87 9.42 -4.47
N ILE A 294 27.79 8.19 -4.98
CA ILE A 294 28.81 7.63 -5.86
C ILE A 294 28.34 7.75 -7.30
N SER A 295 29.12 8.46 -8.13
CA SER A 295 28.79 8.76 -9.53
C SER A 295 29.08 7.59 -10.47
N ASP A 296 30.12 6.81 -10.22
CA ASP A 296 30.72 5.92 -11.23
C ASP A 296 30.86 4.47 -10.76
N ILE A 297 30.75 3.53 -11.71
CA ILE A 297 31.17 2.14 -11.51
C ILE A 297 32.69 2.13 -11.66
N ASN A 298 33.39 2.25 -10.54
CA ASN A 298 34.86 2.29 -10.49
C ASN A 298 35.39 1.01 -9.83
N ASP A 299 36.65 0.63 -10.13
CA ASP A 299 37.23 -0.65 -9.70
C ASP A 299 37.40 -0.77 -8.17
N ASP A 300 37.46 0.35 -7.43
CA ASP A 300 37.47 0.37 -5.95
C ASP A 300 36.43 1.34 -5.38
N LEU A 301 35.16 0.92 -5.38
CA LEU A 301 34.07 1.65 -4.73
C LEU A 301 34.29 1.86 -3.23
N THR A 302 35.06 0.97 -2.57
CA THR A 302 35.28 1.06 -1.14
C THR A 302 36.18 2.24 -0.80
N GLN A 303 37.26 2.43 -1.55
CA GLN A 303 38.16 3.56 -1.35
C GLN A 303 37.42 4.89 -1.56
N LEU A 304 36.60 4.99 -2.61
CA LEU A 304 35.82 6.20 -2.88
C LEU A 304 34.83 6.54 -1.75
N ILE A 305 34.20 5.52 -1.16
CA ILE A 305 33.37 5.70 0.04
C ILE A 305 34.22 6.29 1.16
N LEU A 306 35.35 5.67 1.49
CA LEU A 306 36.23 6.08 2.60
C LEU A 306 36.73 7.53 2.46
N GLU A 307 37.03 7.97 1.23
CA GLU A 307 37.46 9.35 0.93
C GLU A 307 36.35 10.39 1.15
N ASN A 308 35.08 9.98 1.04
CA ASN A 308 33.91 10.86 1.22
C ASN A 308 33.25 10.70 2.61
N LEU A 309 33.74 9.81 3.47
CA LEU A 309 33.25 9.71 4.85
C LEU A 309 33.72 10.92 5.69
N PRO A 310 32.95 11.32 6.71
CA PRO A 310 33.41 12.29 7.69
C PRO A 310 34.77 11.88 8.30
N PRO A 311 35.70 12.81 8.57
CA PRO A 311 37.01 12.48 9.13
C PRO A 311 36.91 11.65 10.42
N LYS A 312 37.84 10.70 10.60
CA LYS A 312 37.83 9.79 11.76
C LYS A 312 37.85 10.50 13.14
N PRO A 313 38.55 11.64 13.34
CA PRO A 313 38.47 12.39 14.58
C PRO A 313 37.07 12.93 14.90
N ASP A 314 36.30 13.31 13.87
CA ASP A 314 35.01 13.98 14.02
C ASP A 314 33.89 13.00 14.38
N VAL A 315 34.04 11.72 14.04
CA VAL A 315 33.03 10.67 14.33
C VAL A 315 33.22 10.04 15.71
N LYS A 316 34.28 10.40 16.44
CA LYS A 316 34.58 9.83 17.76
C LYS A 316 33.48 10.19 18.76
N ASP A 317 33.00 9.19 19.50
CA ASP A 317 31.87 9.29 20.44
C ASP A 317 30.59 9.91 19.85
N CYS A 318 30.43 9.97 18.52
CA CYS A 318 29.25 10.55 17.88
C CYS A 318 28.20 9.47 17.53
N ILE A 319 26.96 9.91 17.34
CA ILE A 319 25.89 9.12 16.73
C ILE A 319 25.86 9.42 15.23
N CYS A 320 26.29 8.45 14.42
CA CYS A 320 26.46 8.62 12.98
C CYS A 320 25.33 7.92 12.21
N LYS A 321 24.70 8.63 11.27
CA LYS A 321 23.81 8.06 10.27
C LYS A 321 24.35 8.33 8.88
N ILE A 322 24.79 7.29 8.21
CA ILE A 322 25.44 7.37 6.90
C ILE A 322 24.54 6.73 5.87
N ILE A 323 24.26 7.45 4.79
CA ILE A 323 23.50 6.95 3.65
C ILE A 323 24.42 6.95 2.44
N ILE A 324 24.72 5.77 1.92
CA ILE A 324 25.60 5.59 0.77
C ILE A 324 24.72 5.26 -0.42
N HIS A 325 24.64 6.18 -1.37
CA HIS A 325 23.96 6.01 -2.65
C HIS A 325 24.93 5.41 -3.66
N HIS A 326 24.74 4.14 -4.01
CA HIS A 326 25.59 3.40 -4.94
C HIS A 326 24.86 3.08 -6.26
N PRO A 327 25.57 2.91 -7.38
CA PRO A 327 24.95 2.45 -8.62
C PRO A 327 24.23 1.10 -8.47
N LYS A 328 23.20 0.86 -9.30
CA LYS A 328 22.38 -0.36 -9.25
C LYS A 328 23.24 -1.62 -9.38
N GLY A 329 23.04 -2.60 -8.49
CA GLY A 329 23.78 -3.87 -8.51
C GLY A 329 25.26 -3.82 -8.07
N THR A 330 25.77 -2.66 -7.61
CA THR A 330 27.18 -2.52 -7.20
C THR A 330 27.44 -2.70 -5.70
N GLU A 331 26.40 -2.90 -4.88
CA GLU A 331 26.53 -3.05 -3.43
C GLU A 331 27.51 -4.17 -3.02
N VAL A 332 27.56 -5.25 -3.81
CA VAL A 332 28.40 -6.44 -3.57
C VAL A 332 29.90 -6.12 -3.71
N GLN A 333 30.26 -5.06 -4.42
CA GLN A 333 31.65 -4.64 -4.63
C GLN A 333 32.18 -3.79 -3.45
N ILE A 334 31.32 -3.41 -2.51
CA ILE A 334 31.68 -2.60 -1.35
C ILE A 334 32.14 -3.52 -0.22
N ASP A 335 33.39 -3.36 0.23
CA ASP A 335 33.89 -4.01 1.44
C ASP A 335 33.36 -3.25 2.68
N LYS A 336 32.16 -3.65 3.09
CA LYS A 336 31.46 -3.11 4.26
C LYS A 336 32.30 -3.16 5.53
N ARG A 337 33.21 -4.15 5.67
CA ARG A 337 34.06 -4.24 6.86
C ARG A 337 35.01 -3.06 6.95
N LYS A 338 35.62 -2.62 5.85
CA LYS A 338 36.52 -1.45 5.85
C LYS A 338 35.75 -0.17 6.19
N VAL A 339 34.54 -0.02 5.65
CA VAL A 339 33.65 1.11 5.96
C VAL A 339 33.29 1.10 7.45
N ASP A 340 32.90 -0.05 8.00
CA ASP A 340 32.59 -0.19 9.44
C ASP A 340 33.82 0.11 10.32
N HIS A 341 35.03 -0.28 9.89
CA HIS A 341 36.27 -0.01 10.62
C HIS A 341 36.58 1.50 10.77
N HIS A 342 36.10 2.33 9.85
CA HIS A 342 36.24 3.79 9.93
C HIS A 342 35.55 4.35 11.16
N PHE A 343 34.40 3.78 11.53
CA PHE A 343 33.56 4.19 12.64
C PHE A 343 33.89 3.50 13.98
N ILE A 344 34.98 2.72 14.05
CA ILE A 344 35.50 2.21 15.32
C ILE A 344 35.88 3.41 16.22
N GLY A 345 35.16 3.55 17.33
CA GLY A 345 35.29 4.67 18.26
C GLY A 345 34.12 5.66 18.22
N SER A 346 33.20 5.53 17.27
CA SER A 346 31.88 6.18 17.35
C SER A 346 31.03 5.56 18.46
N PHE A 347 30.08 6.32 18.99
CA PHE A 347 29.15 5.79 19.99
C PHE A 347 28.16 4.82 19.35
N TYR A 348 27.56 5.22 18.23
CA TYR A 348 26.68 4.38 17.44
C TYR A 348 26.74 4.81 15.98
N THR A 349 26.74 3.84 15.06
CA THR A 349 26.71 4.10 13.62
C THR A 349 25.62 3.26 12.95
N ASP A 350 24.78 3.92 12.16
CA ASP A 350 23.78 3.32 11.27
C ASP A 350 24.17 3.62 9.82
N ILE A 351 24.61 2.60 9.08
CA ILE A 351 25.01 2.73 7.68
C ILE A 351 23.94 2.07 6.81
N SER A 352 23.37 2.85 5.91
CA SER A 352 22.41 2.38 4.92
C SER A 352 23.00 2.48 3.53
N TYR A 353 22.95 1.38 2.78
CA TYR A 353 23.32 1.32 1.38
C TYR A 353 22.04 1.38 0.55
N LYS A 354 21.92 2.37 -0.32
CA LYS A 354 20.75 2.59 -1.16
C LYS A 354 21.19 2.61 -2.61
N GLU A 355 20.48 1.89 -3.46
CA GLU A 355 20.64 2.07 -4.90
C GLU A 355 20.29 3.51 -5.27
N LYS A 356 21.09 4.10 -6.16
CA LYS A 356 20.87 5.44 -6.69
C LYS A 356 19.54 5.46 -7.45
N THR A 357 18.50 5.94 -6.78
CA THR A 357 17.28 6.41 -7.42
C THR A 357 17.52 7.82 -7.91
N GLU A 358 17.22 8.12 -9.17
CA GLU A 358 17.16 9.50 -9.66
C GLU A 358 16.34 10.33 -8.66
N LYS A 359 16.99 11.33 -8.04
CA LYS A 359 16.37 12.19 -7.01
C LYS A 359 15.13 12.86 -7.60
N GLU A 360 13.99 12.66 -6.96
CA GLU A 360 12.79 13.47 -7.23
C GLU A 360 12.99 14.90 -6.68
N PRO A 361 12.57 15.96 -7.40
CA PRO A 361 12.43 17.28 -6.80
C PRO A 361 11.21 17.28 -5.87
N GLU A 362 11.42 17.54 -4.58
CA GLU A 362 10.34 17.85 -3.63
C GLU A 362 9.72 19.21 -3.99
N GLY A 363 8.66 19.18 -4.79
CA GLY A 363 7.73 20.29 -4.98
C GLY A 363 6.31 19.80 -4.80
N LEU A 364 5.55 20.44 -3.91
CA LEU A 364 4.10 20.27 -3.82
C LEU A 364 3.48 20.75 -5.14
N ARG A 365 3.22 19.82 -6.06
CA ARG A 365 2.46 20.07 -7.29
C ARG A 365 0.97 20.00 -6.99
N GLU A 366 0.18 20.81 -7.71
CA GLU A 366 -1.28 20.64 -7.75
C GLU A 366 -1.60 19.19 -8.08
N VAL A 367 -2.42 18.55 -7.26
CA VAL A 367 -2.76 17.13 -7.40
C VAL A 367 -3.65 16.97 -8.63
N ASN A 368 -3.04 16.74 -9.79
CA ASN A 368 -3.73 16.35 -11.01
C ASN A 368 -3.84 14.81 -11.04
N LEU A 369 -5.06 14.28 -11.05
CA LEU A 369 -5.33 12.84 -11.11
C LEU A 369 -5.60 12.34 -12.55
N ASP A 370 -5.39 13.17 -13.56
CA ASP A 370 -5.50 12.77 -14.97
C ASP A 370 -4.32 11.86 -15.37
N PRO A 371 -4.56 10.60 -15.77
CA PRO A 371 -3.50 9.66 -16.13
C PRO A 371 -2.63 10.11 -17.31
N LYS A 372 -3.19 10.86 -18.28
CA LYS A 372 -2.43 11.37 -19.43
C LYS A 372 -1.46 12.46 -18.98
N SER A 373 -1.94 13.41 -18.18
CA SER A 373 -1.12 14.49 -17.60
C SER A 373 -0.03 13.94 -16.70
N LEU A 374 -0.35 12.98 -15.82
CA LEU A 374 0.64 12.34 -14.94
C LEU A 374 1.72 11.57 -15.72
N TYR A 375 1.35 10.91 -16.82
CA TYR A 375 2.32 10.24 -17.69
C TYR A 375 3.24 11.22 -18.41
N GLN A 376 2.70 12.34 -18.91
CA GLN A 376 3.49 13.40 -19.54
C GLN A 376 4.42 14.08 -18.54
N ASP A 377 3.96 14.28 -17.30
CA ASP A 377 4.77 14.80 -16.20
C ASP A 377 5.92 13.85 -15.87
N LEU A 378 5.65 12.55 -15.74
CA LEU A 378 6.69 11.54 -15.49
C LEU A 378 7.72 11.51 -16.63
N LEU A 379 7.28 11.51 -17.88
CA LEU A 379 8.17 11.51 -19.04
C LEU A 379 9.02 12.77 -19.11
N SER A 380 8.42 13.93 -18.90
CA SER A 380 9.15 15.21 -18.89
C SER A 380 10.10 15.32 -17.69
N GLN A 381 9.82 14.65 -16.57
CA GLN A 381 10.73 14.64 -15.44
C GLN A 381 11.91 13.69 -15.60
N LYS A 382 11.68 12.47 -16.11
CA LYS A 382 12.69 11.40 -16.11
C LYS A 382 13.39 11.17 -17.44
N TYR A 383 12.73 11.51 -18.55
CA TYR A 383 13.16 11.09 -19.88
C TYR A 383 13.22 12.24 -20.88
N GLN A 384 13.17 13.50 -20.43
CA GLN A 384 13.18 14.67 -21.30
C GLN A 384 14.39 14.72 -22.26
N ASP A 385 15.56 14.27 -21.77
CA ASP A 385 16.80 14.24 -22.56
C ASP A 385 17.01 12.91 -23.32
N HIS A 386 16.08 11.96 -23.22
CA HIS A 386 16.20 10.66 -23.88
C HIS A 386 15.97 10.80 -25.40
N ALA A 387 16.83 10.19 -26.22
CA ALA A 387 16.79 10.31 -27.68
C ALA A 387 15.42 9.94 -28.30
N SER A 388 14.70 9.02 -27.66
CA SER A 388 13.35 8.59 -28.06
C SER A 388 12.22 9.24 -27.26
N TYR A 389 12.44 10.38 -26.60
CA TYR A 389 11.43 11.04 -25.75
C TYR A 389 10.08 11.24 -26.47
N ASN A 390 10.13 11.75 -27.70
CA ASN A 390 8.92 12.00 -28.49
C ASN A 390 8.20 10.70 -28.87
N ASP A 391 8.94 9.65 -29.20
CA ASP A 391 8.38 8.34 -29.54
C ASP A 391 7.76 7.67 -28.32
N LEU A 392 8.45 7.69 -27.18
CA LEU A 392 7.95 7.19 -25.90
C LEU A 392 6.67 7.93 -25.49
N LYS A 393 6.67 9.26 -25.61
CA LYS A 393 5.49 10.09 -25.34
C LYS A 393 4.32 9.72 -26.24
N ALA A 394 4.54 9.59 -27.55
CA ALA A 394 3.48 9.26 -28.49
C ALA A 394 2.92 7.84 -28.24
N ILE A 395 3.79 6.84 -28.14
CA ILE A 395 3.40 5.44 -27.93
C ILE A 395 2.68 5.26 -26.59
N GLY A 396 3.21 5.84 -25.51
CA GLY A 396 2.60 5.70 -24.19
C GLY A 396 1.27 6.43 -24.07
N LEU A 397 1.11 7.60 -24.71
CA LEU A 397 -0.18 8.28 -24.77
C LEU A 397 -1.20 7.49 -25.59
N ASP A 398 -0.80 6.88 -26.70
CA ASP A 398 -1.67 6.03 -27.52
C ASP A 398 -2.11 4.77 -26.76
N LEU A 399 -1.18 4.10 -26.07
CA LEU A 399 -1.49 2.95 -25.22
C LEU A 399 -2.42 3.34 -24.06
N LEU A 400 -2.15 4.46 -23.39
CA LEU A 400 -3.02 4.98 -22.33
C LEU A 400 -4.40 5.35 -22.87
N GLU A 401 -4.48 5.98 -24.03
CA GLU A 401 -5.74 6.36 -24.68
C GLU A 401 -6.57 5.14 -25.06
N LYS A 402 -5.93 4.12 -25.64
CA LYS A 402 -6.56 2.84 -25.95
C LYS A 402 -7.10 2.18 -24.69
N GLU A 403 -6.32 2.11 -23.62
CA GLU A 403 -6.76 1.49 -22.37
C GLU A 403 -7.81 2.33 -21.62
N LEU A 404 -7.71 3.66 -21.61
CA LEU A 404 -8.71 4.57 -21.05
C LEU A 404 -10.03 4.47 -21.80
N SER A 405 -10.00 4.34 -23.14
CA SER A 405 -11.20 4.14 -23.96
C SER A 405 -11.88 2.79 -23.70
N LEU A 406 -11.11 1.78 -23.29
CA LEU A 406 -11.59 0.45 -22.89
C LEU A 406 -12.01 0.38 -21.41
N VAL A 407 -11.66 1.38 -20.60
CA VAL A 407 -11.99 1.46 -19.18
C VAL A 407 -13.18 2.37 -18.92
N ASP A 408 -13.57 3.30 -19.80
CA ASP A 408 -14.69 4.20 -19.52
C ASP A 408 -15.55 4.69 -20.71
N ASN A 409 -16.84 4.33 -20.64
CA ASN A 409 -17.97 5.29 -20.81
C ASN A 409 -18.39 5.89 -19.44
N THR A 410 -17.57 5.70 -18.40
CA THR A 410 -17.95 5.83 -16.98
C THR A 410 -17.13 6.85 -16.18
N ALA A 411 -16.09 7.46 -16.77
CA ALA A 411 -15.23 8.41 -16.06
C ALA A 411 -14.69 9.56 -16.93
N LYS A 412 -15.40 9.96 -18.00
CA LYS A 412 -15.01 11.16 -18.75
C LYS A 412 -15.49 12.49 -18.16
N GLY A 413 -16.11 12.51 -16.98
CA GLY A 413 -16.63 13.78 -16.45
C GLY A 413 -16.89 13.88 -14.97
N SER A 414 -16.90 15.14 -14.50
CA SER A 414 -17.54 15.55 -13.26
C SER A 414 -18.98 15.04 -13.24
N ILE A 415 -19.38 14.46 -12.11
CA ILE A 415 -20.76 14.03 -11.89
C ILE A 415 -21.44 15.13 -11.08
N SER A 416 -22.52 15.69 -11.63
CA SER A 416 -23.34 16.70 -10.94
C SER A 416 -24.80 16.25 -10.89
N ILE A 417 -25.47 16.46 -9.77
CA ILE A 417 -26.91 16.23 -9.68
C ILE A 417 -27.59 17.49 -10.21
N LYS A 418 -28.54 17.35 -11.14
CA LYS A 418 -29.26 18.49 -11.75
C LYS A 418 -30.64 18.66 -11.19
N SER A 419 -31.38 17.57 -11.02
CA SER A 419 -32.68 17.65 -10.38
C SER A 419 -33.10 16.34 -9.75
N ILE A 420 -33.97 16.43 -8.76
CA ILE A 420 -34.67 15.28 -8.22
C ILE A 420 -36.16 15.60 -8.11
N ASP A 421 -36.99 14.74 -8.69
CA ASP A 421 -38.44 14.82 -8.59
C ASP A 421 -38.97 13.56 -7.90
N MET A 422 -39.79 13.75 -6.88
CA MET A 422 -40.32 12.67 -6.07
C MET A 422 -41.80 12.86 -5.77
N GLN A 423 -42.54 11.75 -5.83
CA GLN A 423 -43.96 11.71 -5.47
C GLN A 423 -44.21 10.53 -4.55
N ASN A 424 -45.00 10.75 -3.49
CA ASN A 424 -45.36 9.72 -2.52
C ASN A 424 -44.12 8.95 -1.99
N PHE A 425 -43.06 9.69 -1.64
CA PHE A 425 -41.80 9.16 -1.14
C PHE A 425 -41.51 9.72 0.25
N ASN A 426 -41.56 8.87 1.28
CA ASN A 426 -41.31 9.23 2.68
C ASN A 426 -42.14 10.47 3.15
N LYS A 427 -41.51 11.61 3.43
CA LYS A 427 -42.20 12.85 3.86
C LYS A 427 -42.76 13.69 2.71
N TYR A 428 -42.47 13.34 1.46
CA TYR A 428 -42.95 14.04 0.27
C TYR A 428 -44.26 13.40 -0.23
N GLY A 429 -45.36 14.16 -0.11
CA GLY A 429 -46.74 13.70 -0.31
C GLY A 429 -47.21 13.67 -1.78
N LYS A 430 -48.52 13.87 -1.97
CA LYS A 430 -49.19 13.81 -3.29
C LYS A 430 -48.78 14.97 -4.20
N GLY A 431 -48.39 14.67 -5.44
CA GLY A 431 -47.96 15.62 -6.48
C GLY A 431 -46.46 15.51 -6.80
N PRO A 432 -46.00 16.05 -7.95
CA PRO A 432 -44.57 16.13 -8.27
C PRO A 432 -43.87 17.13 -7.34
N ASN A 433 -42.74 16.73 -6.77
CA ASN A 433 -41.91 17.58 -5.90
C ASN A 433 -40.50 17.65 -6.52
N LYS A 434 -40.37 18.46 -7.58
CA LYS A 434 -39.10 18.66 -8.29
C LYS A 434 -38.24 19.72 -7.57
N ILE A 435 -37.01 19.33 -7.24
CA ILE A 435 -35.95 20.18 -6.69
C ILE A 435 -34.84 20.24 -7.75
N THR A 436 -34.40 21.44 -8.11
CA THR A 436 -33.28 21.66 -9.06
C THR A 436 -32.02 22.09 -8.33
N PHE A 437 -30.88 21.69 -8.89
CA PHE A 437 -29.54 21.97 -8.40
C PHE A 437 -28.72 22.58 -9.56
N ASP A 438 -28.66 23.90 -9.56
CA ASP A 438 -28.04 24.77 -10.56
C ASP A 438 -26.60 25.23 -10.18
N GLU A 439 -26.17 25.07 -8.93
CA GLU A 439 -24.87 25.46 -8.34
C GLU A 439 -24.08 24.25 -7.80
N ASP A 440 -22.81 24.43 -7.44
CA ASP A 440 -21.94 23.35 -6.97
C ASP A 440 -22.12 23.01 -5.47
N LEU A 441 -22.71 23.91 -4.66
CA LEU A 441 -22.89 23.72 -3.22
C LEU A 441 -24.29 24.13 -2.75
N TYR A 442 -24.95 23.22 -2.05
CA TYR A 442 -26.31 23.42 -1.54
C TYR A 442 -26.42 23.20 -0.03
N VAL A 443 -27.10 24.13 0.65
CA VAL A 443 -27.43 24.01 2.08
C VAL A 443 -28.92 23.76 2.26
N ILE A 444 -29.28 22.58 2.75
CA ILE A 444 -30.67 22.20 3.06
C ILE A 444 -30.95 22.47 4.55
N LYS A 445 -31.68 23.56 4.86
CA LYS A 445 -32.02 23.97 6.23
C LYS A 445 -33.51 23.74 6.55
N GLY A 446 -33.82 23.44 7.82
CA GLY A 446 -35.18 23.26 8.33
C GLY A 446 -35.21 22.60 9.72
N PRO A 447 -36.36 22.48 10.39
CA PRO A 447 -36.48 21.81 11.69
C PRO A 447 -36.25 20.29 11.58
N THR A 448 -35.96 19.63 12.71
CA THR A 448 -35.82 18.16 12.76
C THR A 448 -37.13 17.50 12.34
N GLY A 449 -37.06 16.50 11.45
CA GLY A 449 -38.26 15.82 10.91
C GLY A 449 -38.88 16.45 9.66
N ALA A 450 -38.39 17.60 9.19
CA ALA A 450 -38.92 18.32 8.02
C ALA A 450 -38.68 17.66 6.64
N GLY A 451 -38.14 16.42 6.59
CA GLY A 451 -37.88 15.72 5.33
C GLY A 451 -36.51 15.98 4.70
N LYS A 452 -35.60 16.72 5.34
CA LYS A 452 -34.23 16.99 4.82
C LYS A 452 -33.47 15.72 4.41
N SER A 453 -33.45 14.72 5.30
CA SER A 453 -32.83 13.43 5.01
C SER A 453 -33.59 12.61 3.97
N SER A 454 -34.89 12.89 3.78
CA SER A 454 -35.70 12.22 2.75
C SER A 454 -35.30 12.63 1.33
N ILE A 455 -34.72 13.82 1.13
CA ILE A 455 -34.11 14.22 -0.16
C ILE A 455 -32.89 13.35 -0.46
N LEU A 456 -32.01 13.18 0.53
CA LEU A 456 -30.82 12.34 0.39
C LEU A 456 -31.20 10.87 0.17
N ASP A 457 -32.19 10.38 0.93
CA ASP A 457 -32.75 9.04 0.77
C ASP A 457 -33.34 8.83 -0.63
N ALA A 458 -33.92 9.86 -1.26
CA ALA A 458 -34.47 9.78 -2.61
C ALA A 458 -33.35 9.64 -3.65
N ILE A 459 -32.26 10.41 -3.53
CA ILE A 459 -31.08 10.30 -4.41
C ILE A 459 -30.48 8.89 -4.31
N THR A 460 -30.24 8.39 -3.09
CA THR A 460 -29.66 7.05 -2.91
C THR A 460 -30.61 5.93 -3.31
N PHE A 461 -31.92 6.13 -3.15
CA PHE A 461 -32.92 5.17 -3.59
C PHE A 461 -32.93 5.07 -5.12
N ALA A 462 -32.89 6.19 -5.84
CA ALA A 462 -32.85 6.22 -7.29
C ALA A 462 -31.63 5.44 -7.83
N LEU A 463 -30.46 5.65 -7.24
CA LEU A 463 -29.22 5.03 -7.72
C LEU A 463 -29.06 3.57 -7.24
N PHE A 464 -29.12 3.34 -5.92
CA PHE A 464 -28.68 2.09 -5.30
C PHE A 464 -29.81 1.27 -4.67
N LYS A 465 -31.06 1.74 -4.75
CA LYS A 465 -32.21 1.12 -4.06
C LYS A 465 -31.98 0.98 -2.54
N ARG A 466 -31.22 1.91 -1.96
CA ARG A 466 -30.84 1.97 -0.54
C ARG A 466 -31.19 3.34 0.04
N ASN A 467 -31.31 3.42 1.36
CA ASN A 467 -31.48 4.68 2.08
C ASN A 467 -30.15 5.08 2.72
N THR A 468 -30.04 6.32 3.19
CA THR A 468 -28.84 6.84 3.88
C THR A 468 -28.78 6.43 5.36
N ARG A 469 -29.80 5.75 5.89
CA ARG A 469 -29.97 5.45 7.32
C ARG A 469 -29.67 3.97 7.58
N LYS A 470 -28.44 3.66 7.99
CA LYS A 470 -28.02 2.29 8.33
C LYS A 470 -28.82 1.67 9.49
N ASP A 471 -29.51 2.49 10.27
CA ASP A 471 -30.07 2.14 11.57
C ASP A 471 -31.48 1.52 11.52
N VAL A 472 -32.16 1.53 10.37
CA VAL A 472 -33.62 1.29 10.33
C VAL A 472 -34.06 0.11 9.44
N GLY A 473 -33.18 -0.51 8.65
CA GLY A 473 -33.52 -1.76 7.93
C GLY A 473 -34.80 -1.75 7.09
N LEU A 474 -35.25 -0.57 6.63
CA LEU A 474 -36.55 -0.40 5.97
C LEU A 474 -36.57 -1.08 4.59
N ASN A 475 -37.64 -1.82 4.31
CA ASN A 475 -37.86 -2.42 3.00
C ASN A 475 -38.29 -1.35 1.97
N ILE A 476 -38.02 -1.60 0.68
CA ILE A 476 -38.40 -0.68 -0.43
C ILE A 476 -39.89 -0.29 -0.41
N ASP A 477 -40.75 -1.23 0.00
CA ASP A 477 -42.21 -1.02 0.08
C ASP A 477 -42.62 -0.07 1.23
N GLU A 478 -41.72 0.29 2.14
CA GLU A 478 -41.98 1.18 3.28
C GLU A 478 -41.58 2.64 3.00
N ILE A 479 -40.78 2.88 1.96
CA ILE A 479 -40.25 4.21 1.61
C ILE A 479 -41.02 4.84 0.43
N LEU A 480 -41.52 4.02 -0.50
CA LEU A 480 -42.27 4.45 -1.70
C LEU A 480 -43.74 3.98 -1.63
N TYR A 481 -44.67 4.92 -1.38
CA TYR A 481 -46.10 4.62 -1.25
C TYR A 481 -46.79 4.40 -2.63
N GLU A 482 -48.09 4.05 -2.64
CA GLU A 482 -48.85 3.80 -3.88
C GLU A 482 -48.77 4.96 -4.89
N ASN A 483 -48.59 4.61 -6.17
CA ASN A 483 -48.36 5.55 -7.28
C ASN A 483 -47.16 6.50 -7.09
N GLY A 484 -46.22 6.17 -6.20
CA GLY A 484 -44.99 6.94 -6.01
C GLY A 484 -43.92 6.66 -7.05
N TYR A 485 -43.07 7.65 -7.26
CA TYR A 485 -41.85 7.54 -8.05
C TYR A 485 -40.74 8.44 -7.51
N VAL A 486 -39.51 8.11 -7.89
CA VAL A 486 -38.35 9.01 -7.80
C VAL A 486 -37.72 9.10 -9.18
N ASN A 487 -37.50 10.31 -9.66
CA ASN A 487 -36.85 10.63 -10.92
C ASN A 487 -35.64 11.53 -10.61
N LEU A 488 -34.44 11.04 -10.93
CA LEU A 488 -33.19 11.73 -10.68
C LEU A 488 -32.53 12.06 -12.02
N GLU A 489 -32.21 13.34 -12.25
CA GLU A 489 -31.49 13.83 -13.42
C GLU A 489 -30.07 14.23 -12.97
N MET A 490 -29.05 13.72 -13.66
CA MET A 490 -27.65 13.96 -13.37
C MET A 490 -26.87 14.25 -14.65
N LEU A 491 -25.82 15.03 -14.54
CA LEU A 491 -24.88 15.31 -15.63
C LEU A 491 -23.61 14.48 -15.40
N ILE A 492 -23.24 13.66 -16.37
CA ILE A 492 -22.01 12.85 -16.39
C ILE A 492 -21.17 13.31 -17.57
N GLY A 493 -20.16 14.14 -17.30
CA GLY A 493 -19.43 14.86 -18.35
C GLY A 493 -20.34 15.89 -19.00
N ASP A 494 -20.60 15.75 -20.30
CA ASP A 494 -21.47 16.66 -21.07
C ASP A 494 -22.86 16.09 -21.34
N LYS A 495 -23.15 14.88 -20.82
CA LYS A 495 -24.37 14.14 -21.15
C LYS A 495 -25.28 13.98 -19.93
N THR A 496 -26.59 13.88 -20.18
CA THR A 496 -27.61 13.84 -19.14
C THR A 496 -28.09 12.41 -18.89
N LEU A 497 -27.88 11.90 -17.67
CA LEU A 497 -28.40 10.63 -17.19
C LEU A 497 -29.69 10.85 -16.39
N THR A 498 -30.77 10.20 -16.79
CA THR A 498 -32.05 10.20 -16.07
C THR A 498 -32.34 8.81 -15.52
N VAL A 499 -32.54 8.72 -14.20
CA VAL A 499 -32.83 7.47 -13.48
C VAL A 499 -34.20 7.58 -12.82
N ARG A 500 -35.14 6.74 -13.26
CA ARG A 500 -36.51 6.72 -12.73
C ARG A 500 -36.84 5.37 -12.09
N ARG A 501 -37.25 5.41 -10.82
CA ARG A 501 -37.76 4.24 -10.08
C ARG A 501 -39.23 4.40 -9.71
N THR A 502 -40.00 3.34 -9.90
CA THR A 502 -41.45 3.30 -9.69
C THR A 502 -41.87 1.96 -9.06
N ARG A 503 -43.07 1.91 -8.47
CA ARG A 503 -43.65 0.65 -7.95
C ARG A 503 -44.27 -0.23 -9.04
N LYS A 504 -44.72 0.37 -10.15
CA LYS A 504 -45.33 -0.31 -11.32
C LYS A 504 -44.33 -0.47 -12.46
N SER A 505 -44.44 -1.52 -13.26
CA SER A 505 -43.52 -1.76 -14.39
C SER A 505 -43.53 -0.59 -15.40
N PRO A 506 -42.35 -0.16 -15.90
CA PRO A 506 -41.01 -0.65 -15.56
C PRO A 506 -40.53 -0.13 -14.19
N LYS A 507 -40.01 -1.02 -13.33
CA LYS A 507 -39.56 -0.68 -11.95
C LYS A 507 -38.30 0.20 -11.89
N LEU A 508 -37.50 0.15 -12.96
CA LEU A 508 -36.28 0.95 -13.15
C LEU A 508 -36.16 1.28 -14.64
N ASP A 509 -36.17 2.57 -14.93
CA ASP A 509 -35.94 3.14 -16.25
C ASP A 509 -34.70 4.02 -16.20
N ILE A 510 -33.81 3.88 -17.18
CA ILE A 510 -32.54 4.60 -17.26
C ILE A 510 -32.46 5.17 -18.67
N LYS A 511 -32.23 6.48 -18.77
CA LYS A 511 -32.11 7.19 -20.04
C LYS A 511 -30.81 7.99 -20.09
N PHE A 512 -30.24 8.09 -21.28
CA PHE A 512 -29.08 8.92 -21.58
C PHE A 512 -29.48 9.88 -22.69
N ASP A 513 -29.37 11.19 -22.46
CA ASP A 513 -29.84 12.23 -23.39
C ASP A 513 -31.26 11.96 -23.90
N ASP A 514 -32.17 11.63 -22.97
CA ASP A 514 -33.57 11.22 -23.18
C ASP A 514 -33.82 9.92 -23.96
N GLU A 515 -32.77 9.23 -24.41
CA GLU A 515 -32.88 7.91 -25.05
C GLU A 515 -32.84 6.78 -24.00
N PRO A 516 -33.82 5.85 -24.00
CA PRO A 516 -33.83 4.73 -23.07
C PRO A 516 -32.71 3.72 -23.38
N ILE A 517 -31.89 3.44 -22.36
CA ILE A 517 -30.80 2.46 -22.44
C ILE A 517 -31.16 1.19 -21.68
N TYR A 518 -30.49 0.08 -22.00
CA TYR A 518 -30.70 -1.23 -21.37
C TYR A 518 -32.13 -1.80 -21.51
N LEU A 519 -32.83 -1.46 -22.59
CA LEU A 519 -34.10 -2.09 -22.96
C LEU A 519 -33.92 -3.61 -23.02
N GLY A 520 -34.82 -4.35 -22.36
CA GLY A 520 -34.78 -5.82 -22.31
C GLY A 520 -33.92 -6.45 -21.19
N LEU A 521 -33.07 -5.69 -20.49
CA LEU A 521 -32.33 -6.23 -19.33
C LEU A 521 -33.21 -6.38 -18.09
N LYS A 522 -32.91 -7.38 -17.25
CA LYS A 522 -33.57 -7.56 -15.95
C LYS A 522 -33.14 -6.45 -14.98
N VAL A 523 -33.99 -6.12 -14.00
CA VAL A 523 -33.71 -5.04 -13.01
C VAL A 523 -32.35 -5.20 -12.31
N PRO A 524 -31.94 -6.39 -11.82
CA PRO A 524 -30.62 -6.54 -11.18
C PRO A 524 -29.44 -6.26 -12.11
N GLU A 525 -29.56 -6.59 -13.40
CA GLU A 525 -28.53 -6.30 -14.40
C GLU A 525 -28.48 -4.81 -14.70
N LYS A 526 -29.65 -4.15 -14.81
CA LYS A 526 -29.74 -2.69 -14.95
C LYS A 526 -29.12 -1.96 -13.76
N GLU A 527 -29.33 -2.45 -12.54
CA GLU A 527 -28.73 -1.88 -11.31
C GLU A 527 -27.20 -1.98 -11.33
N LYS A 528 -26.66 -3.15 -11.69
CA LYS A 528 -25.21 -3.33 -11.83
C LYS A 528 -24.61 -2.39 -12.89
N ARG A 529 -25.27 -2.27 -14.05
CA ARG A 529 -24.85 -1.35 -15.12
C ARG A 529 -24.93 0.11 -14.70
N LEU A 530 -25.93 0.47 -13.88
CA LEU A 530 -26.06 1.82 -13.33
C LEU A 530 -24.92 2.15 -12.35
N GLU A 531 -24.54 1.23 -11.48
CA GLU A 531 -23.37 1.39 -10.59
C GLU A 531 -22.07 1.51 -11.39
N GLU A 532 -21.92 0.73 -12.46
CA GLU A 532 -20.83 0.88 -13.43
C GLU A 532 -20.85 2.30 -14.02
N ILE A 533 -21.99 2.78 -14.55
CA ILE A 533 -22.20 4.13 -15.12
C ILE A 533 -21.71 5.25 -14.20
N ILE A 534 -22.07 5.15 -12.91
CA ILE A 534 -21.79 6.19 -11.91
C ILE A 534 -20.35 6.13 -11.42
N GLY A 535 -19.68 4.98 -11.53
CA GLY A 535 -18.30 4.78 -11.08
C GLY A 535 -18.13 4.76 -9.56
N TYR A 536 -19.23 4.72 -8.80
CA TYR A 536 -19.23 4.62 -7.33
C TYR A 536 -20.14 3.47 -6.89
N ASP A 537 -19.69 2.71 -5.89
CA ASP A 537 -20.60 1.88 -5.10
C ASP A 537 -21.37 2.75 -4.09
N TYR A 538 -22.41 2.19 -3.48
CA TYR A 538 -23.23 2.90 -2.50
C TYR A 538 -22.41 3.60 -1.40
N GLU A 539 -21.41 2.92 -0.83
CA GLU A 539 -20.63 3.47 0.28
C GLU A 539 -19.67 4.59 -0.17
N GLY A 540 -19.06 4.44 -1.35
CA GLY A 540 -18.22 5.47 -1.98
C GLY A 540 -19.02 6.70 -2.40
N PHE A 541 -20.22 6.51 -2.92
CA PHE A 541 -21.12 7.60 -3.28
C PHE A 541 -21.53 8.41 -2.04
N ILE A 542 -21.97 7.75 -0.96
CA ILE A 542 -22.31 8.45 0.30
C ILE A 542 -21.14 9.29 0.79
N SER A 543 -19.95 8.70 0.84
CA SER A 543 -18.76 9.35 1.40
C SER A 543 -18.24 10.53 0.56
N SER A 544 -18.64 10.62 -0.70
CA SER A 544 -18.16 11.64 -1.65
C SER A 544 -19.19 12.73 -1.94
N PHE A 545 -20.48 12.38 -2.01
CA PHE A 545 -21.57 13.31 -2.34
C PHE A 545 -22.30 13.86 -1.11
N PHE A 546 -22.19 13.21 0.06
CA PHE A 546 -22.85 13.65 1.28
C PHE A 546 -21.84 13.78 2.43
N ILE A 547 -21.98 14.86 3.20
CA ILE A 547 -21.24 15.03 4.45
C ILE A 547 -22.28 15.22 5.54
N ARG A 548 -22.50 14.19 6.39
CA ARG A 548 -23.37 14.31 7.57
C ARG A 548 -22.58 14.82 8.76
N GLN A 549 -23.30 15.38 9.73
CA GLN A 549 -22.73 15.74 11.03
C GLN A 549 -22.16 14.47 11.69
N GLN A 550 -20.88 14.49 12.05
CA GLN A 550 -20.08 13.41 12.66
C GLN A 550 -19.42 12.35 11.72
N GLU A 551 -19.63 12.36 10.41
CA GLU A 551 -19.04 11.32 9.51
C GLU A 551 -17.54 11.49 9.20
N LEU A 552 -16.96 12.68 9.38
CA LEU A 552 -15.49 12.86 9.26
C LEU A 552 -14.71 12.07 10.32
N GLN A 553 -15.37 11.61 11.40
CA GLN A 553 -14.76 10.73 12.40
C GLN A 553 -14.54 9.30 11.91
N ILE A 554 -15.18 8.88 10.80
CA ILE A 554 -14.99 7.54 10.22
C ILE A 554 -13.51 7.34 9.88
N PHE A 555 -12.81 8.35 9.35
CA PHE A 555 -11.38 8.24 9.03
C PHE A 555 -10.47 8.12 10.27
N SER A 556 -10.95 8.59 11.44
CA SER A 556 -10.18 8.54 12.70
C SER A 556 -10.19 7.16 13.34
N ASN A 557 -11.25 6.38 13.12
CA ASN A 557 -11.45 5.06 13.75
C ASN A 557 -11.09 3.86 12.84
N LEU A 558 -10.81 4.10 11.55
CA LEU A 558 -10.36 3.05 10.63
C LEU A 558 -8.88 2.72 10.84
N THR A 559 -8.53 1.44 10.70
CA THR A 559 -7.13 1.00 10.65
C THR A 559 -6.40 1.61 9.45
N SER A 560 -5.06 1.68 9.48
CA SER A 560 -4.28 2.25 8.36
C SER A 560 -4.58 1.57 7.01
N SER A 561 -4.85 0.26 7.02
CA SER A 561 -5.20 -0.49 5.81
C SER A 561 -6.60 -0.15 5.29
N GLU A 562 -7.61 -0.13 6.16
CA GLU A 562 -8.98 0.22 5.77
C GLU A 562 -9.09 1.69 5.35
N ARG A 563 -8.37 2.58 6.05
CA ARG A 563 -8.27 4.00 5.70
C ARG A 563 -7.65 4.15 4.31
N HIS A 564 -6.56 3.44 4.03
CA HIS A 564 -5.93 3.45 2.72
C HIS A 564 -6.89 2.95 1.63
N GLU A 565 -7.57 1.82 1.84
CA GLU A 565 -8.53 1.28 0.88
C GLU A 565 -9.70 2.24 0.61
N ARG A 566 -10.20 2.91 1.66
CA ARG A 566 -11.26 3.91 1.55
C ARG A 566 -10.81 5.16 0.80
N LEU A 567 -9.59 5.64 1.04
CA LEU A 567 -9.00 6.77 0.31
C LEU A 567 -8.75 6.42 -1.16
N VAL A 568 -8.26 5.21 -1.45
CA VAL A 568 -8.09 4.69 -2.82
C VAL A 568 -9.43 4.67 -3.57
N LYS A 569 -10.53 4.34 -2.89
CA LYS A 569 -11.89 4.38 -3.48
C LYS A 569 -12.42 5.81 -3.62
N LEU A 570 -12.20 6.67 -2.63
CA LEU A 570 -12.63 8.08 -2.62
C LEU A 570 -11.98 8.88 -3.76
N PHE A 571 -10.66 8.73 -3.96
CA PHE A 571 -9.91 9.42 -5.01
C PHE A 571 -9.95 8.71 -6.36
N LYS A 572 -10.85 7.74 -6.56
CA LYS A 572 -11.02 6.96 -7.79
C LYS A 572 -9.74 6.27 -8.29
N LEU A 573 -8.81 5.91 -7.40
CA LEU A 573 -7.50 5.37 -7.77
C LEU A 573 -7.57 3.92 -8.33
N LYS A 574 -8.76 3.28 -8.31
CA LYS A 574 -9.02 1.96 -8.90
C LYS A 574 -8.82 1.94 -10.42
N ILE A 575 -8.96 3.09 -11.09
CA ILE A 575 -8.69 3.21 -12.53
C ILE A 575 -7.23 2.88 -12.85
N PHE A 576 -6.29 3.37 -12.04
CA PHE A 576 -4.86 3.10 -12.19
C PHE A 576 -4.52 1.62 -11.98
N GLN A 577 -5.19 0.95 -11.03
CA GLN A 577 -4.99 -0.49 -10.83
C GLN A 577 -5.48 -1.32 -12.03
N THR A 578 -6.60 -0.92 -12.64
CA THR A 578 -7.14 -1.58 -13.83
C THR A 578 -6.24 -1.35 -15.04
N ILE A 579 -5.81 -0.11 -15.28
CA ILE A 579 -4.86 0.25 -16.34
C ILE A 579 -3.56 -0.53 -16.15
N TYR A 580 -3.01 -0.58 -14.94
CA TYR A 580 -1.79 -1.33 -14.63
C TYR A 580 -1.92 -2.82 -14.96
N LYS A 581 -3.02 -3.47 -14.57
CA LYS A 581 -3.25 -4.89 -14.87
C LYS A 581 -3.31 -5.16 -16.38
N LYS A 582 -3.96 -4.28 -17.15
CA LYS A 582 -4.06 -4.42 -18.60
C LYS A 582 -2.70 -4.17 -19.28
N LEU A 583 -2.01 -3.08 -18.92
CA LEU A 583 -0.67 -2.77 -19.43
C LEU A 583 0.36 -3.87 -19.10
N LYS A 584 0.23 -4.55 -17.95
CA LYS A 584 1.09 -5.69 -17.61
C LYS A 584 0.98 -6.84 -18.62
N SER A 585 -0.22 -7.08 -19.18
CA SER A 585 -0.37 -8.04 -20.26
C SER A 585 0.38 -7.60 -21.51
N THR A 586 0.22 -6.34 -21.91
CA THR A 586 0.90 -5.75 -23.06
C THR A 586 2.42 -5.79 -22.93
N ILE A 587 2.96 -5.53 -21.72
CA ILE A 587 4.39 -5.63 -21.43
C ILE A 587 4.90 -7.06 -21.65
N ASN A 588 4.16 -8.07 -21.18
CA ASN A 588 4.54 -9.47 -21.37
C ASN A 588 4.54 -9.87 -22.85
N ASP A 589 3.62 -9.32 -23.64
CA ASP A 589 3.56 -9.57 -25.08
C ASP A 589 4.78 -8.97 -25.81
N PHE A 590 5.16 -7.73 -25.46
CA PHE A 590 6.38 -7.12 -26.00
C PHE A 590 7.66 -7.85 -25.58
N GLN A 591 7.73 -8.37 -24.35
CA GLN A 591 8.87 -9.19 -23.91
C GLN A 591 8.99 -10.49 -24.71
N ARG A 592 7.88 -11.16 -24.99
CA ARG A 592 7.87 -12.35 -25.85
C ARG A 592 8.32 -12.04 -27.27
N GLU A 593 7.90 -10.90 -27.82
CA GLU A 593 8.32 -10.46 -29.14
C GLU A 593 9.82 -10.16 -29.18
N GLN A 594 10.35 -9.50 -28.14
CA GLN A 594 11.79 -9.26 -27.98
C GLN A 594 12.59 -10.56 -27.90
N ASP A 595 12.13 -11.54 -27.12
CA ASP A 595 12.78 -12.86 -27.00
C ASP A 595 12.79 -13.60 -28.35
N ASN A 596 11.69 -13.53 -29.11
CA ASN A 596 11.60 -14.11 -30.44
C ASN A 596 12.60 -13.45 -31.41
N LEU A 597 12.65 -12.12 -31.44
CA LEU A 597 13.56 -11.36 -32.30
C LEU A 597 15.03 -11.62 -31.93
N GLN A 598 15.36 -11.72 -30.63
CA GLN A 598 16.70 -12.13 -30.19
C GLN A 598 17.03 -13.56 -30.66
N GLY A 599 16.09 -14.48 -30.60
CA GLY A 599 16.23 -15.83 -31.16
C GLY A 599 16.52 -15.82 -32.66
N GLU A 600 15.84 -14.97 -33.43
CA GLU A 600 16.09 -14.79 -34.86
C GLU A 600 17.47 -14.21 -35.15
N ILE A 601 17.92 -13.21 -34.38
CA ILE A 601 19.25 -12.63 -34.50
C ILE A 601 20.35 -13.67 -34.24
N ILE A 602 20.19 -14.51 -33.21
CA ILE A 602 21.11 -15.61 -32.92
C ILE A 602 21.12 -16.64 -34.06
N GLY A 603 19.94 -16.97 -34.61
CA GLY A 603 19.81 -17.87 -35.75
C GLY A 603 20.47 -17.32 -37.02
N LEU A 604 20.35 -16.01 -37.29
CA LEU A 604 21.03 -15.32 -38.37
C LEU A 604 22.54 -15.30 -38.16
N GLY A 605 23.01 -15.07 -36.93
CA GLY A 605 24.44 -15.15 -36.57
C GLY A 605 25.07 -16.49 -36.93
N ARG A 606 24.41 -17.61 -36.60
CA ARG A 606 24.88 -18.95 -37.00
C ARG A 606 24.92 -19.15 -38.52
N ARG A 607 23.93 -18.63 -39.25
CA ARG A 607 23.92 -18.71 -40.73
C ARG A 607 25.03 -17.88 -41.36
N VAL A 608 25.43 -16.78 -40.71
CA VAL A 608 26.59 -15.97 -41.13
C VAL A 608 27.90 -16.73 -40.88
N GLU A 609 28.01 -17.48 -39.80
CA GLU A 609 29.18 -18.35 -39.53
C GLU A 609 29.31 -19.53 -40.50
N GLU A 610 28.20 -20.04 -41.04
CA GLU A 610 28.19 -21.14 -42.03
C GLU A 610 28.52 -20.71 -43.48
N LEU A 611 28.46 -19.41 -43.80
CA LEU A 611 28.71 -18.86 -45.15
C LEU A 611 30.08 -19.24 -45.75
N PRO A 612 31.21 -19.17 -45.00
CA PRO A 612 32.53 -19.50 -45.56
C PRO A 612 32.69 -20.97 -45.95
N GLN A 613 31.98 -21.87 -45.26
CA GLN A 613 31.96 -23.30 -45.60
C GLN A 613 31.17 -23.55 -46.88
N LYS A 614 30.02 -22.90 -47.04
CA LYS A 614 29.21 -23.00 -48.26
C LYS A 614 29.89 -22.37 -49.47
N GLU A 615 30.65 -21.29 -49.30
CA GLU A 615 31.49 -20.74 -50.39
C GLU A 615 32.56 -21.72 -50.85
N LYS A 616 33.18 -22.49 -49.93
CA LYS A 616 34.13 -23.55 -50.28
C LYS A 616 33.46 -24.69 -51.05
N GLU A 617 32.29 -25.15 -50.61
CA GLU A 617 31.53 -26.20 -51.31
C GLU A 617 31.10 -25.76 -52.71
N LEU A 618 30.68 -24.50 -52.86
CA LEU A 618 30.30 -23.95 -54.17
C LEU A 618 31.50 -23.92 -55.13
N LYS A 619 32.69 -23.58 -54.63
CA LYS A 619 33.92 -23.56 -55.44
C LYS A 619 34.28 -24.96 -55.98
N VAL A 620 34.19 -25.98 -55.13
CA VAL A 620 34.44 -27.39 -55.53
C VAL A 620 33.44 -27.85 -56.60
N LYS A 621 32.15 -27.54 -56.44
CA LYS A 621 31.14 -27.91 -57.45
C LYS A 621 31.29 -27.15 -58.78
N THR A 622 31.81 -25.93 -58.73
CA THR A 622 32.07 -25.14 -59.94
C THR A 622 33.24 -25.72 -60.74
N ASP A 623 34.26 -26.22 -60.05
CA ASP A 623 35.40 -26.91 -60.68
C ASP A 623 34.99 -28.27 -61.30
N GLU A 624 34.08 -29.02 -60.65
CA GLU A 624 33.49 -30.25 -61.21
C GLU A 624 32.67 -29.98 -62.49
N PHE A 625 31.92 -28.87 -62.53
CA PHE A 625 31.13 -28.46 -63.70
C PHE A 625 32.03 -28.16 -64.91
N HIS A 626 33.11 -27.40 -64.72
CA HIS A 626 34.06 -27.09 -65.79
C HIS A 626 34.82 -28.31 -66.31
N THR A 627 34.97 -29.36 -65.49
CA THR A 627 35.61 -30.62 -65.91
C THR A 627 34.69 -31.41 -66.86
N ARG A 628 33.38 -31.48 -66.56
CA ARG A 628 32.39 -32.16 -67.41
C ARG A 628 32.10 -31.42 -68.71
N GLU A 629 32.21 -30.09 -68.71
CA GLU A 629 32.03 -29.29 -69.92
C GLU A 629 33.13 -29.57 -70.96
N LYS A 630 34.38 -29.80 -70.51
CA LYS A 630 35.49 -30.24 -71.37
C LYS A 630 35.30 -31.64 -71.97
N GLU A 631 34.68 -32.57 -71.25
CA GLU A 631 34.39 -33.93 -71.74
C GLU A 631 33.31 -33.93 -72.84
N ARG A 632 32.30 -33.05 -72.72
CA ARG A 632 31.25 -32.86 -73.74
C ARG A 632 31.83 -32.31 -75.04
N ASP A 633 32.73 -31.33 -74.95
CA ASP A 633 33.32 -30.68 -76.11
C ASP A 633 34.29 -31.63 -76.86
N GLN A 634 34.88 -32.63 -76.17
CA GLN A 634 35.69 -33.68 -76.80
C GLN A 634 34.86 -34.67 -77.62
N ALA A 635 33.63 -35.00 -77.22
CA ALA A 635 32.74 -35.94 -77.93
C ALA A 635 32.11 -35.35 -79.21
N SER A 636 32.03 -34.02 -79.32
CA SER A 636 31.47 -33.31 -80.49
C SER A 636 32.38 -33.35 -81.73
N THR A 637 33.64 -33.76 -81.59
CA THR A 637 34.67 -33.58 -82.64
C THR A 637 34.76 -34.80 -83.59
N GLY A 638 34.33 -35.99 -83.18
CA GLY A 638 34.35 -37.22 -83.99
C GLY A 638 33.15 -37.42 -84.93
N MET A 639 32.10 -36.62 -84.77
CA MET A 639 30.86 -36.74 -85.55
C MET A 639 30.92 -36.05 -86.93
N GLN A 640 32.00 -35.30 -87.20
CA GLN A 640 32.16 -34.49 -88.42
C GLN A 640 32.94 -35.17 -89.56
N GLU A 641 33.61 -36.32 -89.33
CA GLU A 641 34.43 -37.00 -90.34
C GLU A 641 33.65 -37.92 -91.30
N THR A 642 32.48 -38.43 -90.88
CA THR A 642 31.63 -39.33 -91.68
C THR A 642 30.83 -38.59 -92.77
N ARG A 643 30.76 -37.26 -92.70
CA ARG A 643 29.85 -36.43 -93.49
C ARG A 643 30.36 -36.05 -94.90
N LYS A 644 31.63 -36.33 -95.22
CA LYS A 644 32.32 -35.86 -96.45
C LYS A 644 32.48 -36.88 -97.59
N LYS A 645 31.96 -38.12 -97.46
CA LYS A 645 32.09 -39.17 -98.50
C LYS A 645 30.89 -39.29 -99.45
N ILE A 646 29.83 -38.50 -99.27
CA ILE A 646 28.52 -38.68 -99.94
C ILE A 646 28.20 -37.50 -100.89
N GLU A 647 29.22 -36.75 -101.36
CA GLU A 647 29.03 -35.43 -101.99
C GLU A 647 29.25 -35.35 -103.53
N SER A 648 29.42 -36.44 -104.27
CA SER A 648 29.49 -36.38 -105.76
C SER A 648 28.64 -37.41 -106.50
N ILE A 649 27.87 -38.17 -105.72
CA ILE A 649 26.75 -39.06 -106.06
C ILE A 649 25.50 -38.41 -106.69
N GLN A 650 25.55 -37.11 -106.90
CA GLN A 650 24.59 -36.30 -106.15
C GLN A 650 23.58 -35.53 -106.99
N GLU A 651 23.71 -35.45 -108.32
CA GLU A 651 22.84 -34.54 -109.11
C GLU A 651 21.63 -35.19 -109.80
N GLU A 652 21.66 -36.47 -110.20
CA GLU A 652 20.43 -37.18 -110.64
C GLU A 652 19.83 -38.07 -109.56
N ALA A 653 20.62 -38.47 -108.56
CA ALA A 653 20.12 -38.88 -107.26
C ALA A 653 19.52 -37.69 -106.47
N SER A 654 19.87 -36.42 -106.76
CA SER A 654 19.36 -35.24 -106.01
C SER A 654 17.84 -35.15 -105.98
N LYS A 655 17.16 -35.57 -107.05
CA LYS A 655 15.70 -35.49 -107.18
C LYS A 655 14.96 -36.64 -106.51
N TYR A 656 15.56 -37.84 -106.45
CA TYR A 656 15.06 -38.94 -105.61
C TYR A 656 15.38 -38.66 -104.14
N ALA A 657 16.62 -38.23 -103.85
CA ALA A 657 17.12 -37.88 -102.53
C ALA A 657 16.43 -36.66 -101.93
N SER A 658 15.98 -35.65 -102.70
CA SER A 658 15.23 -34.51 -102.14
C SER A 658 13.85 -34.93 -101.63
N THR A 659 13.17 -35.81 -102.34
CA THR A 659 11.86 -36.34 -101.96
C THR A 659 11.98 -37.41 -100.87
N GLN A 660 13.06 -38.20 -100.87
CA GLN A 660 13.44 -39.09 -99.77
C GLN A 660 13.78 -38.31 -98.49
N LYS A 661 14.62 -37.27 -98.60
CA LYS A 661 15.02 -36.42 -97.48
C LYS A 661 13.84 -35.68 -96.85
N GLN A 662 12.88 -35.17 -97.65
CA GLN A 662 11.65 -34.59 -97.09
C GLN A 662 10.77 -35.62 -96.37
N THR A 663 10.80 -36.88 -96.82
CA THR A 663 10.09 -37.99 -96.17
C THR A 663 10.77 -38.35 -94.84
N GLU A 664 12.10 -38.50 -94.82
CA GLU A 664 12.91 -38.78 -93.62
C GLU A 664 12.91 -37.60 -92.62
N GLU A 665 12.90 -36.34 -93.08
CA GLU A 665 12.76 -35.15 -92.23
C GLU A 665 11.36 -35.10 -91.59
N THR A 666 10.31 -35.43 -92.34
CA THR A 666 8.94 -35.48 -91.81
C THR A 666 8.76 -36.67 -90.85
N GLU A 667 9.39 -37.83 -91.11
CA GLU A 667 9.44 -38.97 -90.17
C GLU A 667 10.21 -38.64 -88.90
N GLY A 668 11.37 -37.98 -89.01
CA GLY A 668 12.15 -37.53 -87.87
C GLY A 668 11.47 -36.43 -87.04
N GLU A 669 10.69 -35.54 -87.67
CA GLU A 669 9.85 -34.56 -86.95
C GLU A 669 8.68 -35.24 -86.21
N ILE A 670 8.08 -36.28 -86.80
CA ILE A 670 7.06 -37.09 -86.13
C ILE A 670 7.67 -37.83 -84.95
N GLU A 671 8.81 -38.52 -85.12
CA GLU A 671 9.50 -39.26 -84.06
C GLU A 671 9.95 -38.34 -82.91
N ARG A 672 10.46 -37.14 -83.20
CA ARG A 672 10.78 -36.15 -82.16
C ARG A 672 9.55 -35.70 -81.39
N LYS A 673 8.44 -35.40 -82.07
CA LYS A 673 7.19 -34.99 -81.41
C LYS A 673 6.52 -36.14 -80.66
N GLU A 674 6.66 -37.39 -81.12
CA GLU A 674 6.19 -38.58 -80.39
C GLU A 674 6.96 -38.78 -79.09
N ASN A 675 8.29 -38.61 -79.11
CA ASN A 675 9.13 -38.63 -77.92
C ASN A 675 8.80 -37.48 -76.95
N GLU A 676 8.60 -36.25 -77.46
CA GLU A 676 8.17 -35.10 -76.64
C GLU A 676 6.81 -35.34 -75.96
N ILE A 677 5.86 -35.96 -76.66
CA ILE A 677 4.56 -36.35 -76.09
C ILE A 677 4.72 -37.42 -75.01
N GLU A 678 5.62 -38.38 -75.18
CA GLU A 678 5.87 -39.43 -74.19
C GLU A 678 6.46 -38.85 -72.90
N ASP A 679 7.41 -37.92 -73.01
CA ASP A 679 7.95 -37.16 -71.89
C ASP A 679 6.87 -36.31 -71.19
N HIS A 680 6.03 -35.60 -71.95
CA HIS A 680 4.92 -34.82 -71.40
C HIS A 680 3.87 -35.70 -70.70
N LYS A 681 3.59 -36.91 -71.23
CA LYS A 681 2.69 -37.90 -70.58
C LYS A 681 3.27 -38.39 -69.26
N ASN A 682 4.56 -38.69 -69.20
CA ASN A 682 5.23 -39.10 -67.96
C ASN A 682 5.17 -37.99 -66.90
N LEU A 683 5.42 -36.73 -67.28
CA LEU A 683 5.28 -35.58 -66.38
C LEU A 683 3.83 -35.35 -65.92
N GLN A 684 2.84 -35.63 -66.76
CA GLN A 684 1.42 -35.55 -66.40
C GLN A 684 0.99 -36.64 -65.40
N ILE A 685 1.55 -37.85 -65.51
CA ILE A 685 1.32 -38.94 -64.56
C ILE A 685 1.81 -38.52 -63.17
N GLU A 686 3.05 -37.99 -63.08
CA GLU A 686 3.59 -37.51 -61.81
C GLU A 686 2.78 -36.36 -61.19
N PHE A 687 2.26 -35.44 -62.02
CA PHE A 687 1.37 -34.36 -61.57
C PHE A 687 0.05 -34.92 -60.98
N THR A 688 -0.52 -35.94 -61.63
CA THR A 688 -1.76 -36.59 -61.22
C THR A 688 -1.60 -37.40 -59.94
N GLU A 689 -0.47 -38.09 -59.75
CA GLU A 689 -0.15 -38.79 -58.50
C GLU A 689 -0.01 -37.84 -57.31
N LEU A 690 0.63 -36.68 -57.51
CA LEU A 690 0.74 -35.65 -56.48
C LEU A 690 -0.63 -35.07 -56.10
N GLN A 691 -1.53 -34.84 -57.07
CA GLN A 691 -2.91 -34.42 -56.79
C GLN A 691 -3.70 -35.45 -55.98
N ASN A 692 -3.53 -36.74 -56.26
CA ASN A 692 -4.23 -37.82 -55.54
C ASN A 692 -3.74 -37.96 -54.09
N LYS A 693 -2.43 -37.86 -53.84
CA LYS A 693 -1.87 -37.83 -52.46
C LYS A 693 -2.40 -36.64 -51.65
N LEU A 694 -2.57 -35.49 -52.29
CA LEU A 694 -3.07 -34.26 -51.65
C LEU A 694 -4.57 -34.32 -51.32
N LYS A 695 -5.37 -35.05 -52.12
CA LYS A 695 -6.79 -35.30 -51.83
C LYS A 695 -7.00 -36.14 -50.56
N GLY A 696 -6.09 -37.06 -50.23
CA GLY A 696 -6.18 -37.90 -49.02
C GLY A 696 -5.95 -37.17 -47.69
N LEU A 697 -5.43 -35.95 -47.71
CA LEU A 697 -5.04 -35.17 -46.51
C LEU A 697 -6.07 -34.09 -46.11
N LYS A 698 -7.33 -34.20 -46.54
CA LYS A 698 -8.34 -33.11 -46.39
C LYS A 698 -9.02 -33.00 -45.02
N GLU A 699 -8.87 -33.96 -44.09
CA GLU A 699 -9.76 -34.04 -42.90
C GLU A 699 -9.15 -33.72 -41.51
N TYR A 700 -7.89 -33.27 -41.40
CA TYR A 700 -7.25 -33.04 -40.08
C TYR A 700 -7.67 -31.74 -39.35
N LYS A 701 -8.29 -30.77 -40.04
CA LYS A 701 -8.62 -29.45 -39.44
C LYS A 701 -9.70 -29.53 -38.35
N LYS A 702 -10.70 -30.39 -38.52
CA LYS A 702 -11.78 -30.57 -37.52
C LYS A 702 -11.25 -31.24 -36.25
N GLU A 703 -10.38 -32.21 -36.41
CA GLU A 703 -9.72 -32.95 -35.32
C GLU A 703 -8.81 -32.03 -34.49
N LYS A 704 -8.05 -31.14 -35.15
CA LYS A 704 -7.20 -30.12 -34.50
C LYS A 704 -7.99 -29.20 -33.57
N VAL A 705 -9.08 -28.63 -34.07
CA VAL A 705 -9.93 -27.70 -33.29
C VAL A 705 -10.52 -28.40 -32.07
N GLN A 706 -10.98 -29.65 -32.21
CA GLN A 706 -11.54 -30.41 -31.08
C GLN A 706 -10.49 -30.72 -30.00
N LEU A 707 -9.26 -31.07 -30.40
CA LEU A 707 -8.16 -31.33 -29.47
C LEU A 707 -7.65 -30.05 -28.79
N GLU A 708 -7.60 -28.92 -29.50
CA GLU A 708 -7.26 -27.61 -28.94
C GLU A 708 -8.29 -27.16 -27.90
N THR A 709 -9.59 -27.30 -28.17
CA THR A 709 -10.65 -26.99 -27.17
C THR A 709 -10.57 -27.89 -25.93
N ARG A 710 -10.30 -29.19 -26.10
CA ARG A 710 -10.12 -30.11 -24.96
C ARG A 710 -8.89 -29.77 -24.13
N LYS A 711 -7.79 -29.36 -24.78
CA LYS A 711 -6.56 -28.90 -24.13
C LYS A 711 -6.84 -27.69 -23.22
N GLU A 712 -7.54 -26.68 -23.73
CA GLU A 712 -7.88 -25.47 -22.96
C GLU A 712 -8.74 -25.79 -21.72
N ILE A 713 -9.70 -26.70 -21.83
CA ILE A 713 -10.54 -27.12 -20.71
C ILE A 713 -9.70 -27.82 -19.63
N ILE A 714 -8.77 -28.69 -20.02
CA ILE A 714 -7.90 -29.42 -19.07
C ILE A 714 -6.90 -28.47 -18.41
N GLU A 715 -6.29 -27.55 -19.17
CA GLU A 715 -5.37 -26.53 -18.63
C GLU A 715 -6.08 -25.62 -17.60
N LYS A 716 -7.34 -25.24 -17.87
CA LYS A 716 -8.16 -24.51 -16.91
C LYS A 716 -8.42 -25.30 -15.63
N ASN A 717 -8.74 -26.60 -15.74
CA ASN A 717 -8.99 -27.46 -14.60
C ASN A 717 -7.73 -27.69 -13.74
N ILE A 718 -6.55 -27.81 -14.36
CA ILE A 718 -5.25 -27.89 -13.66
C ILE A 718 -5.01 -26.61 -12.87
N HIS A 719 -5.20 -25.45 -13.49
CA HIS A 719 -5.00 -24.16 -12.82
C HIS A 719 -5.97 -23.96 -11.63
N GLU A 720 -7.23 -24.35 -11.78
CA GLU A 720 -8.21 -24.29 -10.68
C GLU A 720 -7.87 -25.29 -9.55
N LYS A 721 -7.31 -26.46 -9.87
CA LYS A 721 -6.82 -27.45 -8.88
C LYS A 721 -5.67 -26.87 -8.06
N GLU A 722 -4.68 -26.26 -8.72
CA GLU A 722 -3.54 -25.61 -8.06
C GLU A 722 -3.98 -24.48 -7.13
N LEU A 723 -4.94 -23.66 -7.56
CA LEU A 723 -5.48 -22.57 -6.76
C LEU A 723 -6.14 -23.07 -5.47
N ILE A 724 -7.02 -24.07 -5.57
CA ILE A 724 -7.71 -24.66 -4.41
C ILE A 724 -6.72 -25.35 -3.46
N GLN A 725 -5.71 -26.06 -4.00
CA GLN A 725 -4.65 -26.67 -3.18
C GLN A 725 -3.80 -25.63 -2.44
N SER A 726 -3.48 -24.51 -3.09
CA SER A 726 -2.77 -23.39 -2.46
C SER A 726 -3.60 -22.76 -1.34
N GLU A 727 -4.91 -22.56 -1.55
CA GLU A 727 -5.81 -22.01 -0.53
C GLU A 727 -5.96 -22.96 0.68
N LEU A 728 -6.13 -24.26 0.44
CA LEU A 728 -6.17 -25.27 1.50
C LEU A 728 -4.88 -25.25 2.35
N LYS A 729 -3.72 -25.18 1.71
CA LYS A 729 -2.43 -25.09 2.39
C LYS A 729 -2.31 -23.80 3.23
N ASN A 730 -2.84 -22.69 2.72
CA ASN A 730 -2.85 -21.42 3.46
C ASN A 730 -3.72 -21.50 4.72
N TYR A 731 -4.95 -21.99 4.61
CA TYR A 731 -5.83 -22.15 5.77
C TYR A 731 -5.29 -23.16 6.80
N GLN A 732 -4.68 -24.27 6.35
CA GLN A 732 -4.02 -25.22 7.25
C GLN A 732 -2.84 -24.59 8.02
N ASN A 733 -2.04 -23.75 7.36
CA ASN A 733 -0.96 -23.01 8.00
C ASN A 733 -1.51 -21.99 9.02
N LEU A 734 -2.59 -21.30 8.68
CA LEU A 734 -3.24 -20.34 9.56
C LEU A 734 -3.78 -21.02 10.82
N ILE A 735 -4.46 -22.16 10.68
CA ILE A 735 -4.92 -22.99 11.81
C ILE A 735 -3.74 -23.38 12.72
N LYS A 736 -2.61 -23.80 12.14
CA LYS A 736 -1.41 -24.19 12.90
C LYS A 736 -0.81 -23.00 13.67
N GLN A 737 -0.73 -21.83 13.05
CA GLN A 737 -0.22 -20.61 13.69
C GLN A 737 -1.14 -20.15 14.83
N THR A 738 -2.45 -20.09 14.57
CA THR A 738 -3.46 -19.70 15.56
C THR A 738 -3.46 -20.65 16.77
N LYS A 739 -3.38 -21.98 16.55
CA LYS A 739 -3.24 -22.96 17.64
C LYS A 739 -2.01 -22.68 18.52
N ARG A 740 -0.88 -22.35 17.91
CA ARG A 740 0.38 -22.06 18.63
C ARG A 740 0.29 -20.75 19.42
N GLN A 741 -0.31 -19.72 18.83
CA GLN A 741 -0.48 -18.42 19.49
C GLN A 741 -1.34 -18.55 20.76
N PHE A 742 -2.49 -19.22 20.67
CA PHE A 742 -3.36 -19.39 21.82
C PHE A 742 -2.77 -20.34 22.88
N ALA A 743 -2.03 -21.38 22.48
CA ALA A 743 -1.32 -22.25 23.42
C ALA A 743 -0.29 -21.45 24.25
N ASN A 744 0.50 -20.59 23.60
CA ASN A 744 1.47 -19.75 24.31
C ASN A 744 0.79 -18.77 25.30
N GLN A 745 -0.36 -18.20 24.94
CA GLN A 745 -1.12 -17.32 25.84
C GLN A 745 -1.70 -18.07 27.04
N GLN A 746 -2.17 -19.30 26.83
CA GLN A 746 -2.66 -20.15 27.91
C GLN A 746 -1.55 -20.59 28.85
N ASP A 747 -0.38 -20.95 28.33
CA ASP A 747 0.77 -21.36 29.14
C ASP A 747 1.27 -20.22 30.04
N ASP A 748 1.32 -19.00 29.53
CA ASP A 748 1.68 -17.81 30.33
C ASP A 748 0.69 -17.58 31.48
N LEU A 749 -0.62 -17.58 31.18
CA LEU A 749 -1.65 -17.36 32.20
C LEU A 749 -1.70 -18.51 33.22
N ASN A 750 -1.53 -19.76 32.80
CA ASN A 750 -1.48 -20.91 33.69
C ASN A 750 -0.25 -20.85 34.61
N SER A 751 0.88 -20.35 34.13
CA SER A 751 2.08 -20.11 34.94
C SER A 751 1.83 -19.04 36.01
N GLN A 752 1.13 -17.95 35.66
CA GLN A 752 0.74 -16.91 36.61
C GLN A 752 -0.22 -17.44 37.68
N ILE A 753 -1.22 -18.24 37.28
CA ILE A 753 -2.16 -18.90 38.21
C ILE A 753 -1.39 -19.81 39.18
N LYS A 754 -0.49 -20.66 38.66
CA LYS A 754 0.33 -21.57 39.48
C LYS A 754 1.21 -20.81 40.48
N THR A 755 1.75 -19.66 40.08
CA THR A 755 2.56 -18.79 40.95
C THR A 755 1.71 -18.19 42.07
N LYS A 756 0.50 -17.71 41.75
CA LYS A 756 -0.45 -17.19 42.75
C LYS A 756 -0.95 -18.30 43.69
N ASP A 757 -1.22 -19.50 43.19
CA ASP A 757 -1.59 -20.67 44.00
C ASP A 757 -0.48 -21.07 44.99
N SER A 758 0.78 -21.06 44.54
CA SER A 758 1.91 -21.30 45.43
C SER A 758 2.01 -20.24 46.53
N ARG A 759 1.71 -18.97 46.21
CA ARG A 759 1.71 -17.87 47.19
C ARG A 759 0.55 -17.97 48.18
N LEU A 760 -0.66 -18.32 47.71
CA LEU A 760 -1.85 -18.57 48.54
C LEU A 760 -1.60 -19.71 49.54
N SER A 761 -1.03 -20.83 49.08
CA SER A 761 -0.76 -21.99 49.96
C SER A 761 0.24 -21.71 51.10
N LYS A 762 1.02 -20.63 51.01
CA LYS A 762 1.99 -20.21 52.03
C LYS A 762 1.39 -19.27 53.08
N LEU A 763 0.22 -18.68 52.81
CA LEU A 763 -0.47 -17.78 53.74
C LEU A 763 -1.37 -18.61 54.67
N LYS A 764 -1.21 -18.45 55.98
CA LYS A 764 -2.07 -19.09 56.98
C LYS A 764 -3.16 -18.11 57.40
N VAL A 765 -4.38 -18.41 57.01
CA VAL A 765 -5.55 -17.58 57.28
C VAL A 765 -6.51 -18.35 58.19
N ALA A 766 -6.95 -17.73 59.30
CA ALA A 766 -7.75 -18.39 60.34
C ALA A 766 -9.28 -18.17 60.21
N MET A 767 -9.71 -17.22 59.38
CA MET A 767 -11.12 -16.87 59.13
C MET A 767 -11.27 -16.19 57.77
N THR A 768 -12.48 -16.03 57.25
CA THR A 768 -12.71 -15.34 55.96
C THR A 768 -12.80 -13.81 56.11
N LYS A 769 -12.70 -13.06 55.00
CA LYS A 769 -12.90 -11.60 54.98
C LYS A 769 -14.29 -11.22 55.49
N GLU A 770 -15.33 -11.96 55.11
CA GLU A 770 -16.71 -11.73 55.60
C GLU A 770 -16.83 -11.98 57.11
N GLU A 771 -16.18 -13.03 57.63
CA GLU A 771 -16.12 -13.29 59.08
C GLU A 771 -15.34 -12.19 59.82
N ALA A 772 -14.25 -11.67 59.26
CA ALA A 772 -13.50 -10.57 59.84
C ALA A 772 -14.31 -9.25 59.84
N PHE A 773 -14.99 -8.93 58.75
CA PHE A 773 -15.86 -7.75 58.67
C PHE A 773 -17.05 -7.82 59.61
N THR A 774 -17.72 -8.99 59.70
CA THR A 774 -18.84 -9.19 60.64
C THR A 774 -18.37 -9.11 62.09
N THR A 775 -17.19 -9.66 62.40
CA THR A 775 -16.57 -9.57 63.73
C THR A 775 -16.28 -8.11 64.10
N LEU A 776 -15.65 -7.33 63.21
CA LEU A 776 -15.37 -5.90 63.43
C LEU A 776 -16.65 -5.05 63.55
N LYS A 777 -17.64 -5.31 62.70
CA LYS A 777 -18.94 -4.62 62.73
C LYS A 777 -19.69 -4.87 64.03
N ASN A 778 -19.81 -6.13 64.43
CA ASN A 778 -20.50 -6.51 65.67
C ASN A 778 -19.77 -5.93 66.90
N GLN A 779 -18.43 -5.91 66.89
CA GLN A 779 -17.65 -5.25 67.92
C GLN A 779 -17.95 -3.76 68.01
N GLY A 780 -17.99 -3.04 66.88
CA GLY A 780 -18.34 -1.62 66.85
C GLY A 780 -19.73 -1.35 67.45
N ILE A 781 -20.74 -2.12 67.00
CA ILE A 781 -22.12 -2.02 67.49
C ILE A 781 -22.21 -2.26 69.00
N PHE A 782 -21.56 -3.32 69.51
CA PHE A 782 -21.62 -3.63 70.94
C PHE A 782 -20.82 -2.65 71.79
N THR A 783 -19.71 -2.10 71.27
CA THR A 783 -18.91 -1.10 71.98
C THR A 783 -19.66 0.23 72.09
N GLU A 784 -20.28 0.68 71.01
CA GLU A 784 -21.13 1.88 70.99
C GLU A 784 -22.35 1.71 71.91
N ARG A 785 -23.04 0.57 71.81
CA ARG A 785 -24.19 0.26 72.67
C ARG A 785 -23.79 0.25 74.15
N LEU A 786 -22.63 -0.30 74.48
CA LEU A 786 -22.12 -0.33 75.85
C LEU A 786 -21.83 1.07 76.38
N SER A 787 -21.15 1.93 75.59
CA SER A 787 -20.91 3.33 75.95
C SER A 787 -22.23 4.10 76.10
N ARG A 788 -23.18 3.95 75.18
CA ARG A 788 -24.50 4.60 75.30
C ARG A 788 -25.26 4.20 76.56
N LEU A 789 -25.24 2.91 76.90
CA LEU A 789 -25.88 2.40 78.12
C LEU A 789 -25.20 2.94 79.39
N GLN A 790 -23.87 2.97 79.42
CA GLN A 790 -23.11 3.36 80.62
C GLN A 790 -22.98 4.87 80.82
N ASP A 791 -22.80 5.61 79.73
CA ASP A 791 -22.44 7.04 79.77
C ASP A 791 -23.68 7.94 79.65
N VAL A 792 -24.80 7.43 79.13
CA VAL A 792 -26.02 8.21 78.86
C VAL A 792 -27.25 7.61 79.52
N GLU A 793 -27.65 6.38 79.16
CA GLU A 793 -28.96 5.84 79.53
C GLU A 793 -29.07 5.49 81.02
N ILE A 794 -28.02 4.94 81.65
CA ILE A 794 -27.99 4.66 83.10
C ILE A 794 -27.94 5.95 83.93
N PRO A 795 -27.02 6.91 83.68
CA PRO A 795 -27.00 8.19 84.41
C PRO A 795 -28.33 8.95 84.32
N MET A 796 -28.96 8.97 83.13
CA MET A 796 -30.28 9.58 82.96
C MET A 796 -31.36 8.85 83.78
N ALA A 797 -31.39 7.51 83.77
CA ALA A 797 -32.36 6.76 84.56
C ALA A 797 -32.19 6.98 86.08
N GLN A 798 -30.95 7.20 86.55
CA GLN A 798 -30.66 7.59 87.93
C GLN A 798 -31.17 8.98 88.26
N GLU A 799 -30.96 9.95 87.36
CA GLU A 799 -31.43 11.34 87.53
C GLU A 799 -32.96 11.42 87.68
N TYR A 800 -33.69 10.59 86.94
CA TYR A 800 -35.17 10.55 86.98
C TYR A 800 -35.75 9.54 87.99
N ASN A 801 -34.93 8.88 88.82
CA ASN A 801 -35.35 7.85 89.79
C ASN A 801 -36.21 6.71 89.19
N ASP A 802 -35.91 6.25 87.97
CA ASP A 802 -36.63 5.16 87.29
C ASP A 802 -35.97 3.79 87.57
N ASP A 803 -36.29 3.21 88.72
CA ASP A 803 -35.70 1.95 89.22
C ASP A 803 -35.96 0.72 88.32
N VAL A 804 -37.01 0.76 87.48
CA VAL A 804 -37.34 -0.32 86.54
C VAL A 804 -36.37 -0.26 85.37
N ARG A 805 -36.24 0.90 84.73
CA ARG A 805 -35.29 1.09 83.62
C ARG A 805 -33.84 0.91 84.06
N LEU A 806 -33.51 1.32 85.28
CA LEU A 806 -32.16 1.13 85.82
C LEU A 806 -31.77 -0.36 85.85
N ARG A 807 -32.69 -1.25 86.26
CA ARG A 807 -32.45 -2.70 86.26
C ARG A 807 -32.35 -3.27 84.86
N GLU A 808 -33.21 -2.83 83.94
CA GLU A 808 -33.20 -3.26 82.53
C GLU A 808 -31.90 -2.86 81.82
N PHE A 809 -31.44 -1.62 82.01
CA PHE A 809 -30.19 -1.13 81.42
C PHE A 809 -28.98 -1.83 82.05
N THR A 810 -28.96 -2.02 83.36
CA THR A 810 -27.87 -2.75 84.05
C THR A 810 -27.79 -4.21 83.59
N SER A 811 -28.94 -4.86 83.34
CA SER A 811 -28.97 -6.21 82.75
C SER A 811 -28.44 -6.21 81.32
N SER A 812 -28.87 -5.24 80.52
CA SER A 812 -28.41 -5.07 79.12
C SER A 812 -26.91 -4.80 79.02
N VAL A 813 -26.32 -4.10 79.99
CA VAL A 813 -24.87 -3.89 80.10
C VAL A 813 -24.15 -5.23 80.32
N LYS A 814 -24.62 -6.07 81.25
CA LYS A 814 -24.02 -7.38 81.53
C LYS A 814 -24.08 -8.30 80.31
N GLU A 815 -25.20 -8.31 79.60
CA GLU A 815 -25.39 -9.09 78.38
C GLU A 815 -24.46 -8.60 77.26
N THR A 816 -24.43 -7.29 77.01
CA THR A 816 -23.56 -6.69 75.98
C THR A 816 -22.07 -6.91 76.28
N GLN A 817 -21.65 -6.84 77.55
CA GLN A 817 -20.28 -7.16 77.97
C GLN A 817 -19.92 -8.64 77.74
N LYS A 818 -20.87 -9.55 77.97
CA LYS A 818 -20.68 -10.98 77.70
C LYS A 818 -20.47 -11.24 76.21
N GLU A 819 -21.28 -10.64 75.33
CA GLU A 819 -21.11 -10.74 73.87
C GLU A 819 -19.76 -10.16 73.40
N LEU A 820 -19.34 -9.02 73.95
CA LEU A 820 -18.03 -8.42 73.68
C LEU A 820 -16.86 -9.31 74.12
N SER A 821 -17.01 -10.06 75.22
CA SER A 821 -15.97 -10.99 75.70
C SER A 821 -15.73 -12.18 74.77
N ILE A 822 -16.74 -12.57 73.98
CA ILE A 822 -16.68 -13.65 73.00
C ILE A 822 -16.04 -13.17 71.67
N ILE A 823 -16.26 -11.90 71.31
CA ILE A 823 -15.83 -11.32 70.03
C ILE A 823 -14.38 -10.80 70.07
N LYS A 824 -13.94 -10.22 71.21
CA LYS A 824 -12.58 -9.65 71.36
C LYS A 824 -11.43 -10.64 71.05
N PRO A 825 -11.48 -11.93 71.42
CA PRO A 825 -10.43 -12.89 71.08
C PRO A 825 -10.28 -13.09 69.57
N LYS A 826 -11.41 -13.16 68.83
CA LYS A 826 -11.44 -13.37 67.37
C LYS A 826 -10.78 -12.23 66.60
N GLN A 827 -10.70 -11.03 67.17
CA GLN A 827 -10.01 -9.89 66.55
C GLN A 827 -8.50 -10.13 66.37
N LYS A 828 -7.87 -10.88 67.29
CA LYS A 828 -6.43 -11.18 67.21
C LYS A 828 -6.08 -12.07 66.02
N ASP A 829 -7.07 -12.79 65.50
CA ASP A 829 -6.91 -13.69 64.36
C ASP A 829 -7.05 -12.95 63.01
N ILE A 830 -7.42 -11.66 63.01
CA ILE A 830 -7.45 -10.81 61.81
C ILE A 830 -6.04 -10.31 61.52
N SER A 831 -5.35 -10.95 60.57
CA SER A 831 -3.98 -10.61 60.17
C SER A 831 -3.92 -9.86 58.84
N LYS A 832 -2.77 -9.24 58.53
CA LYS A 832 -2.51 -8.65 57.20
C LYS A 832 -2.56 -9.70 56.08
N ASP A 833 -2.20 -10.94 56.40
CA ASP A 833 -2.17 -12.06 55.46
C ASP A 833 -3.57 -12.44 54.96
N LEU A 834 -4.62 -12.20 55.75
CA LEU A 834 -6.03 -12.37 55.35
C LEU A 834 -6.37 -11.51 54.12
N PHE A 835 -5.99 -10.23 54.14
CA PHE A 835 -6.32 -9.30 53.06
C PHE A 835 -5.50 -9.59 51.79
N ILE A 836 -4.24 -10.01 51.96
CA ILE A 836 -3.38 -10.42 50.84
C ILE A 836 -3.88 -11.72 50.21
N ALA A 837 -4.39 -12.67 51.01
CA ALA A 837 -4.96 -13.90 50.48
C ALA A 837 -6.22 -13.64 49.65
N ASP A 838 -7.12 -12.79 50.14
CA ASP A 838 -8.34 -12.40 49.42
C ASP A 838 -8.05 -11.70 48.08
N GLU A 839 -7.12 -10.74 48.06
CA GLU A 839 -6.69 -10.05 46.83
C GLU A 839 -6.06 -11.03 45.81
N LEU A 840 -5.23 -11.96 46.29
CA LEU A 840 -4.63 -13.00 45.43
C LEU A 840 -5.67 -13.98 44.87
N GLU A 841 -6.74 -14.26 45.63
CA GLU A 841 -7.83 -15.13 45.22
C GLU A 841 -8.76 -14.46 44.19
N GLU A 842 -9.07 -13.16 44.37
CA GLU A 842 -9.78 -12.36 43.36
C GLU A 842 -8.99 -12.28 42.05
N ASP A 843 -7.68 -12.01 42.13
CA ASP A 843 -6.77 -12.01 40.98
C ASP A 843 -6.73 -13.36 40.26
N LYS A 844 -6.63 -14.46 41.02
CA LYS A 844 -6.62 -15.82 40.47
C LYS A 844 -7.94 -16.11 39.74
N ASN A 845 -9.07 -15.72 40.33
CA ASN A 845 -10.39 -15.89 39.71
C ASN A 845 -10.52 -15.06 38.42
N ALA A 846 -9.98 -13.84 38.40
CA ALA A 846 -9.92 -13.02 37.20
C ALA A 846 -9.05 -13.65 36.09
N LEU A 847 -7.88 -14.20 36.44
CA LEU A 847 -7.01 -14.91 35.50
C LEU A 847 -7.65 -16.19 34.96
N THR A 848 -8.35 -16.95 35.81
CA THR A 848 -9.05 -18.18 35.42
C THR A 848 -10.18 -17.88 34.45
N LYS A 849 -10.95 -16.80 34.66
CA LYS A 849 -11.96 -16.32 33.71
C LYS A 849 -11.33 -15.90 32.37
N LYS A 850 -10.16 -15.26 32.39
CA LYS A 850 -9.43 -14.91 31.15
C LYS A 850 -8.98 -16.15 30.37
N VAL A 851 -8.51 -17.21 31.05
CA VAL A 851 -8.16 -18.49 30.39
C VAL A 851 -9.38 -19.11 29.70
N ALA A 852 -10.53 -19.12 30.38
CA ALA A 852 -11.78 -19.62 29.80
C ALA A 852 -12.22 -18.81 28.57
N GLN A 853 -12.10 -17.46 28.63
CA GLN A 853 -12.41 -16.60 27.50
C GLN A 853 -11.48 -16.84 26.31
N ILE A 854 -10.19 -17.07 26.56
CA ILE A 854 -9.21 -17.37 25.50
C ILE A 854 -9.53 -18.71 24.82
N GLU A 855 -9.92 -19.74 25.57
CA GLU A 855 -10.32 -21.02 24.98
C GLU A 855 -11.59 -20.88 24.12
N GLN A 856 -12.56 -20.07 24.56
CA GLN A 856 -13.74 -19.75 23.76
C GLN A 856 -13.35 -19.03 22.46
N ASN A 857 -12.53 -17.98 22.53
CA ASN A 857 -12.08 -17.23 21.35
C ASN A 857 -11.33 -18.12 20.35
N LYS A 858 -10.48 -19.03 20.86
CA LYS A 858 -9.77 -20.03 20.05
C LYS A 858 -10.73 -20.97 19.34
N GLN A 859 -11.78 -21.47 20.00
CA GLN A 859 -12.80 -22.31 19.37
C GLN A 859 -13.58 -21.55 18.29
N GLU A 860 -13.94 -20.29 18.56
CA GLU A 860 -14.64 -19.44 17.59
C GLU A 860 -13.79 -19.15 16.35
N GLU A 861 -12.50 -18.82 16.50
CA GLU A 861 -11.60 -18.61 15.36
C GLU A 861 -11.29 -19.91 14.60
N MET A 862 -11.07 -21.01 15.30
CA MET A 862 -10.84 -22.30 14.65
C MET A 862 -12.03 -22.76 13.83
N SER A 863 -13.26 -22.61 14.35
CA SER A 863 -14.47 -23.01 13.63
C SER A 863 -14.63 -22.25 12.31
N LYS A 864 -14.25 -20.96 12.26
CA LYS A 864 -14.27 -20.17 11.02
C LYS A 864 -13.33 -20.75 9.96
N PHE A 865 -12.10 -21.11 10.34
CA PHE A 865 -11.14 -21.69 9.40
C PHE A 865 -11.52 -23.11 8.98
N GLU A 866 -12.06 -23.91 9.89
CA GLU A 866 -12.53 -25.28 9.58
C GLU A 866 -13.72 -25.29 8.62
N ILE A 867 -14.63 -24.30 8.72
CA ILE A 867 -15.73 -24.12 7.76
C ILE A 867 -15.19 -23.85 6.34
N GLU A 868 -14.21 -22.95 6.20
CA GLU A 868 -13.62 -22.62 4.91
C GLU A 868 -12.84 -23.81 4.32
N VAL A 869 -12.07 -24.52 5.13
CA VAL A 869 -11.38 -25.75 4.71
C VAL A 869 -12.39 -26.79 4.22
N THR A 870 -13.47 -27.03 4.97
CA THR A 870 -14.53 -27.98 4.57
C THR A 870 -15.23 -27.55 3.27
N ALA A 871 -15.43 -26.25 3.06
CA ALA A 871 -16.03 -25.72 1.83
C ALA A 871 -15.11 -25.92 0.61
N LEU A 872 -13.80 -25.70 0.78
CA LEU A 872 -12.78 -25.93 -0.25
C LEU A 872 -12.61 -27.44 -0.55
N GLU A 873 -12.60 -28.30 0.46
CA GLU A 873 -12.55 -29.77 0.29
C GLU A 873 -13.77 -30.30 -0.47
N LYS A 874 -14.99 -29.84 -0.12
CA LYS A 874 -16.20 -30.19 -0.88
C LYS A 874 -16.17 -29.69 -2.32
N THR A 875 -15.56 -28.53 -2.55
CA THR A 875 -15.39 -27.98 -3.90
C THR A 875 -14.40 -28.81 -4.71
N ALA A 876 -13.34 -29.31 -4.06
CA ALA A 876 -12.36 -30.21 -4.65
C ALA A 876 -12.97 -31.58 -5.00
N GLU A 877 -13.76 -32.17 -4.10
CA GLU A 877 -14.47 -33.44 -4.33
C GLU A 877 -15.48 -33.32 -5.48
N LYS A 878 -16.31 -32.26 -5.49
CA LYS A 878 -17.34 -32.05 -6.51
C LYS A 878 -16.75 -31.90 -7.93
N LYS A 879 -15.52 -31.42 -8.04
CA LYS A 879 -14.81 -31.24 -9.32
C LYS A 879 -14.00 -32.46 -9.76
N GLY A 880 -13.89 -33.49 -8.93
CA GLY A 880 -13.23 -34.74 -9.29
C GLY A 880 -11.73 -34.59 -9.54
N PHE A 881 -11.01 -33.91 -8.64
CA PHE A 881 -9.56 -33.69 -8.77
C PHE A 881 -8.68 -34.95 -8.60
N ASP A 882 -9.30 -36.12 -8.40
CA ASP A 882 -8.67 -37.45 -8.38
C ASP A 882 -8.29 -37.96 -9.78
N GLU A 883 -8.80 -37.35 -10.86
CA GLU A 883 -8.38 -37.69 -12.21
C GLU A 883 -7.01 -37.09 -12.55
N ASP A 884 -6.15 -37.89 -13.18
CA ASP A 884 -4.82 -37.48 -13.62
C ASP A 884 -4.89 -36.61 -14.91
N PHE A 885 -5.16 -35.32 -14.70
CA PHE A 885 -5.25 -34.32 -15.75
C PHE A 885 -3.92 -34.12 -16.51
N GLU A 886 -2.77 -34.37 -15.87
CA GLU A 886 -1.45 -34.22 -16.48
C GLU A 886 -1.22 -35.29 -17.56
N THR A 887 -1.56 -36.54 -17.25
CA THR A 887 -1.49 -37.65 -18.22
C THR A 887 -2.44 -37.43 -19.41
N LYS A 888 -3.66 -36.92 -19.17
CA LYS A 888 -4.60 -36.56 -20.25
C LYS A 888 -4.07 -35.42 -21.14
N LEU A 889 -3.40 -34.42 -20.53
CA LEU A 889 -2.81 -33.30 -21.25
C LEU A 889 -1.61 -33.74 -22.12
N GLU A 890 -0.77 -34.66 -21.62
CA GLU A 890 0.33 -35.24 -22.41
C GLU A 890 -0.17 -36.01 -23.62
N LEU A 891 -1.21 -36.84 -23.45
CA LEU A 891 -1.85 -37.56 -24.55
C LEU A 891 -2.35 -36.59 -25.64
N ILE A 892 -3.07 -35.53 -25.27
CA ILE A 892 -3.56 -34.52 -26.23
C ILE A 892 -2.42 -33.77 -26.92
N LYS A 893 -1.36 -33.41 -26.19
CA LYS A 893 -0.16 -32.79 -26.77
C LYS A 893 0.51 -33.69 -27.80
N SER A 894 0.60 -35.00 -27.52
CA SER A 894 1.17 -35.97 -28.46
C SER A 894 0.34 -36.11 -29.74
N GLU A 895 -0.99 -36.04 -29.65
CA GLU A 895 -1.89 -36.11 -30.81
C GLU A 895 -1.83 -34.83 -31.65
N LEU A 896 -1.77 -33.66 -31.02
CA LEU A 896 -1.57 -32.38 -31.71
C LEU A 896 -0.21 -32.33 -32.44
N GLN A 897 0.83 -32.96 -31.89
CA GLN A 897 2.14 -33.06 -32.54
C GLN A 897 2.08 -33.91 -33.82
N LYS A 898 1.33 -35.01 -33.82
CA LYS A 898 1.09 -35.85 -35.02
C LYS A 898 0.31 -35.07 -36.09
N ILE A 899 -0.67 -34.25 -35.71
CA ILE A 899 -1.41 -33.39 -36.63
C ILE A 899 -0.49 -32.32 -37.25
N LYS A 900 0.40 -31.72 -36.47
CA LYS A 900 1.39 -30.74 -36.95
C LYS A 900 2.35 -31.33 -37.99
N GLN A 901 2.70 -32.61 -37.85
CA GLN A 901 3.51 -33.32 -38.84
C GLN A 901 2.76 -33.52 -40.17
N ARG A 902 1.48 -33.92 -40.11
CA ARG A 902 0.61 -34.03 -41.30
C ARG A 902 0.39 -32.67 -42.00
N GLU A 903 0.30 -31.59 -41.25
CA GLU A 903 0.18 -30.22 -41.77
C GLU A 903 1.44 -29.82 -42.57
N LYS A 904 2.62 -30.12 -42.03
CA LYS A 904 3.90 -29.89 -42.72
C LYS A 904 4.06 -30.73 -43.99
N GLU A 905 3.67 -32.01 -43.94
CA GLU A 905 3.67 -32.90 -45.11
C GLU A 905 2.76 -32.38 -46.23
N LYS A 906 1.61 -31.83 -45.87
CA LYS A 906 0.69 -31.22 -46.84
C LYS A 906 1.28 -29.94 -47.44
N GLU A 907 1.86 -29.04 -46.65
CA GLU A 907 2.51 -27.82 -47.17
C GLU A 907 3.65 -28.14 -48.14
N ASP A 908 4.45 -29.17 -47.85
CA ASP A 908 5.52 -29.64 -48.73
C ASP A 908 4.96 -30.22 -50.04
N LEU A 909 3.84 -30.95 -49.99
CA LEU A 909 3.15 -31.45 -51.18
C LEU A 909 2.51 -30.32 -52.01
N GLU A 910 1.92 -29.31 -51.37
CA GLU A 910 1.36 -28.12 -52.04
C GLU A 910 2.46 -27.31 -52.75
N LYS A 911 3.63 -27.13 -52.10
CA LYS A 911 4.81 -26.50 -52.72
C LYS A 911 5.37 -27.31 -53.89
N LYS A 912 5.36 -28.64 -53.82
CA LYS A 912 5.79 -29.51 -54.92
C LYS A 912 4.81 -29.44 -56.10
N LEU A 913 3.51 -29.38 -55.83
CA LEU A 913 2.48 -29.27 -56.85
C LEU A 913 2.50 -27.90 -57.55
N SER A 914 2.69 -26.80 -56.81
CA SER A 914 2.73 -25.45 -57.39
C SER A 914 3.91 -25.19 -58.32
N ARG A 915 4.98 -26.00 -58.21
CA ARG A 915 6.16 -25.95 -59.08
C ARG A 915 6.00 -26.74 -60.38
N LYS A 916 5.00 -27.63 -60.48
CA LYS A 916 4.76 -28.44 -61.67
C LYS A 916 3.59 -27.89 -62.48
N LYS A 917 3.73 -27.85 -63.80
CA LYS A 917 2.68 -27.38 -64.73
C LYS A 917 1.78 -28.56 -65.14
N ASP A 918 0.55 -28.23 -65.55
CA ASP A 918 -0.39 -29.19 -66.15
C ASP A 918 -0.11 -29.27 -67.66
N TYR A 919 0.31 -30.43 -68.14
CA TYR A 919 0.74 -30.67 -69.53
C TYR A 919 -0.41 -31.20 -70.41
N SER A 920 -1.61 -31.41 -69.87
CA SER A 920 -2.76 -31.96 -70.60
C SER A 920 -3.11 -31.21 -71.88
N LEU A 921 -3.12 -29.87 -71.85
CA LEU A 921 -3.41 -29.02 -73.01
C LEU A 921 -2.27 -28.99 -74.05
N LEU A 922 -1.02 -29.17 -73.60
CA LEU A 922 0.14 -29.22 -74.49
C LEU A 922 0.13 -30.53 -75.30
N ILE A 923 -0.14 -31.66 -74.62
CA ILE A 923 -0.26 -32.98 -75.23
C ILE A 923 -1.36 -32.99 -76.31
N GLU A 924 -2.53 -32.39 -76.04
CA GLU A 924 -3.62 -32.32 -77.03
C GLU A 924 -3.22 -31.54 -78.30
N ARG A 925 -2.41 -30.49 -78.16
CA ARG A 925 -1.95 -29.68 -79.28
C ARG A 925 -0.93 -30.44 -80.12
N GLU A 926 0.04 -31.09 -79.49
CA GLU A 926 1.10 -31.84 -80.16
C GLU A 926 0.56 -33.07 -80.91
N VAL A 927 -0.46 -33.76 -80.36
CA VAL A 927 -1.15 -34.86 -81.04
C VAL A 927 -1.84 -34.39 -82.35
N LYS A 928 -2.44 -33.19 -82.35
CA LYS A 928 -3.05 -32.62 -83.57
C LYS A 928 -2.01 -32.28 -84.64
N GLU A 929 -0.83 -31.80 -84.24
CA GLU A 929 0.28 -31.49 -85.14
C GLU A 929 0.85 -32.76 -85.80
N ILE A 930 1.05 -33.85 -85.03
CA ILE A 930 1.47 -35.16 -85.57
C ILE A 930 0.46 -35.70 -86.59
N THR A 931 -0.84 -35.52 -86.35
CA THR A 931 -1.89 -35.97 -87.28
C THR A 931 -1.79 -35.24 -88.64
N GLN A 932 -1.35 -33.98 -88.65
CA GLN A 932 -1.13 -33.21 -89.87
C GLN A 932 0.16 -33.63 -90.60
N LEU A 933 1.24 -33.86 -89.86
CA LEU A 933 2.52 -34.35 -90.40
C LEU A 933 2.36 -35.73 -91.04
N ASN A 934 1.59 -36.64 -90.44
CA ASN A 934 1.30 -37.96 -91.01
C ASN A 934 0.58 -37.89 -92.38
N LYS A 935 -0.32 -36.91 -92.58
CA LYS A 935 -0.97 -36.70 -93.90
C LYS A 935 0.01 -36.19 -94.97
N LYS A 936 0.97 -35.35 -94.56
CA LYS A 936 2.06 -34.86 -95.42
C LYS A 936 3.02 -35.99 -95.80
N LEU A 937 3.29 -36.90 -94.87
CA LEU A 937 4.14 -38.07 -95.10
C LEU A 937 3.54 -39.04 -96.13
N ASP A 938 2.23 -39.29 -96.08
CA ASP A 938 1.54 -40.19 -97.02
C ASP A 938 1.53 -39.65 -98.47
N THR A 939 1.63 -38.32 -98.64
CA THR A 939 1.73 -37.69 -99.96
C THR A 939 3.14 -37.80 -100.53
N LEU A 940 4.17 -37.60 -99.71
CA LEU A 940 5.57 -37.74 -100.11
C LEU A 940 5.95 -39.19 -100.46
N LYS A 941 5.43 -40.19 -99.73
CA LYS A 941 5.65 -41.62 -100.01
C LYS A 941 5.11 -42.06 -101.39
N LYS A 942 4.00 -41.48 -101.85
CA LYS A 942 3.45 -41.76 -103.19
C LYS A 942 4.30 -41.19 -104.33
N GLU A 943 5.06 -40.13 -104.06
CA GLU A 943 5.92 -39.46 -105.02
C GLU A 943 7.26 -40.19 -105.19
N LEU A 944 7.78 -40.79 -104.11
CA LEU A 944 8.97 -41.66 -104.09
C LEU A 944 8.85 -42.90 -105.00
N VAL A 945 7.71 -43.60 -104.94
CA VAL A 945 7.46 -44.83 -105.72
C VAL A 945 7.55 -44.58 -107.25
N LYS A 946 7.27 -43.34 -107.70
CA LYS A 946 7.40 -42.98 -109.13
C LYS A 946 8.85 -42.78 -109.58
N LEU A 947 9.74 -42.38 -108.68
CA LEU A 947 11.12 -42.02 -108.98
C LEU A 947 12.08 -43.22 -108.83
N GLU A 948 11.63 -44.29 -108.15
CA GLU A 948 12.38 -45.52 -107.83
C GLU A 948 12.90 -46.28 -109.06
N VAL A 949 12.13 -46.32 -110.16
CA VAL A 949 12.52 -47.00 -111.41
C VAL A 949 13.76 -46.37 -112.08
N SER A 950 14.02 -45.08 -111.82
CA SER A 950 15.18 -44.36 -112.37
C SER A 950 16.41 -44.47 -111.48
N TYR A 951 16.23 -44.67 -110.16
CA TYR A 951 17.30 -44.87 -109.18
C TYR A 951 17.91 -46.28 -109.25
N GLN A 952 17.12 -47.29 -109.62
CA GLN A 952 17.63 -48.65 -109.71
C GLN A 952 18.69 -48.84 -110.82
N LYS A 953 18.61 -48.07 -111.91
CA LYS A 953 19.66 -48.01 -112.95
C LYS A 953 20.96 -47.35 -112.49
N TYR A 954 20.89 -46.52 -111.45
CA TYR A 954 22.03 -45.86 -110.83
C TYR A 954 22.76 -46.82 -109.86
N LEU A 955 22.03 -47.69 -109.17
CA LEU A 955 22.58 -48.77 -108.33
C LEU A 955 23.35 -49.83 -109.14
N ASP A 956 22.86 -50.24 -110.31
CA ASP A 956 23.52 -51.23 -111.19
C ASP A 956 24.91 -50.77 -111.68
N LEU A 957 25.18 -49.47 -111.74
CA LEU A 957 26.49 -48.90 -112.11
C LEU A 957 27.46 -48.78 -110.91
N SER A 958 26.94 -48.84 -109.68
CA SER A 958 27.76 -48.79 -108.45
C SER A 958 28.32 -50.16 -108.04
N GLU A 959 27.68 -51.27 -108.43
CA GLU A 959 28.16 -52.63 -108.14
C GLU A 959 29.32 -53.09 -109.06
N ILE A 960 29.55 -52.44 -110.20
CA ILE A 960 30.61 -52.82 -111.15
C ILE A 960 31.97 -52.15 -110.81
N PHE A 961 31.99 -51.11 -109.97
CA PHE A 961 33.20 -50.34 -109.59
C PHE A 961 33.41 -50.20 -108.07
N GLY A 962 32.79 -51.06 -107.26
CA GLY A 962 32.92 -51.09 -105.80
C GLY A 962 34.29 -51.54 -105.30
#